data_AF-A0A4Q3CKX7-F1
#
_entry.id   AF-A0A4Q3CKX7-F1
#
_cell.length_a   1.000
_cell.length_b   1.000
_cell.length_c   1.000
_cell.angle_alpha   90.00
_cell.angle_beta   90.00
_cell.angle_gamma   90.00
#
_symmetry.space_group_name_H-M   'P 1'
#
loop_
_entity.id
_entity.type
_entity.pdbx_description
1 polymer ?
#
loop_
_entity_poly.entity_id
_entity_poly.type
_entity_poly.pdbx_seq_one_letter_code
_entity_poly.pdbx_strand_id
1 'polypeptide(L)'
;MRNNYLLIIFLLSITTSVQLHAQTKNYVVRTANSDTPGDRNTIVGPQAGNNSLTGNYNSFLGYLAGNSSTTGYYNTFIGHLAGWMNTTGFQNTFVGGNAGNGNTTGVSNTFMGAAAGNSNTAGNNNTFMGVAAGASNTAGSQNTFMGVNTGSQNTTGSSNTFSGHQAGFANTTGDYNVFTGSYAGYGNTTGGGNIFTGYYAGYGNTTGGGNIFTGTFAGRQNTTGDYNVFIGQSAGPSNSTGSNNVFIGYSAGYKNTSGIRNAFSGNEAGLNNTTGSYNTFTGQAAGLNNSTGYNNVFDGNRAGFQNQTGFNNTFIGNQAGISNNTGYSNVVLGGEALKHNLTGANIVAIGDSAGSNNKVSGNLYVGSKAGFTNQTGLQSTFLGFQAGYNAVADSNTFVGNRSGYTTTTGRGNTFIGTASGRGNATGSHNTFVGNGAGPANSNADDNVYIGYNTEQSDADVLATNLHNSTAIGSGAKVAISNALVLGNDVNVGIGTSSPATRLEVVSTEDNTSGLRLSHLTANSPSMQSTDQFLTVNDQGDIIKARYQLRISNTSEWSDKVFAPAYQLRPLESIESYVRDKGHLPGVPSAEQVVKEGVDLAKMNALLLEKVEELTLYLMQQKKELIQQQKRIDQLEEKVEQLRKP
;
A
#
# COMPACT_ATOMS: atom_id res chain seq x y z
N MET A 1 99.34 66.30 41.07
CA MET A 1 99.87 67.67 40.88
C MET A 1 98.92 68.38 39.92
N ARG A 2 97.97 69.19 40.40
CA ARG A 2 98.02 70.66 40.57
C ARG A 2 97.89 71.44 39.23
N ASN A 3 96.72 72.09 39.04
CA ASN A 3 96.46 73.42 38.43
C ASN A 3 96.93 73.70 36.96
N ASN A 4 96.34 74.53 36.10
CA ASN A 4 95.20 75.47 36.07
C ASN A 4 95.16 76.17 34.68
N TYR A 5 93.96 76.55 34.18
CA TYR A 5 93.60 77.75 33.36
C TYR A 5 94.29 77.96 31.97
N LEU A 6 93.76 78.59 30.91
CA LEU A 6 92.59 79.45 30.58
C LEU A 6 92.50 79.60 29.03
N LEU A 7 91.46 80.31 28.53
CA LEU A 7 91.21 80.94 27.19
C LEU A 7 90.49 80.07 26.11
N ILE A 8 89.23 80.25 25.67
CA ILE A 8 88.30 81.37 25.32
C ILE A 8 88.31 81.77 23.81
N ILE A 9 87.10 81.70 23.19
CA ILE A 9 86.54 82.40 21.97
C ILE A 9 86.82 81.76 20.58
N PHE A 10 85.82 81.05 19.97
CA PHE A 10 84.78 81.50 18.98
C PHE A 10 85.35 81.60 17.54
N LEU A 11 84.72 81.22 16.40
CA LEU A 11 83.33 81.15 15.96
C LEU A 11 83.30 80.41 14.58
N LEU A 12 82.28 79.57 14.35
CA LEU A 12 81.67 79.14 13.07
C LEU A 12 82.52 78.56 11.91
N SER A 13 82.24 77.31 11.53
CA SER A 13 81.60 77.01 10.22
C SER A 13 81.42 75.49 9.96
N ILE A 14 80.19 75.15 9.56
CA ILE A 14 79.78 73.96 8.78
C ILE A 14 79.77 72.61 9.52
N THR A 15 78.67 72.39 10.24
CA THR A 15 77.97 71.10 10.18
C THR A 15 76.55 71.35 9.69
N THR A 16 76.30 71.08 8.41
CA THR A 16 74.95 70.94 7.86
C THR A 16 74.34 69.66 8.42
N SER A 17 73.91 69.69 9.68
CA SER A 17 72.88 68.78 10.16
C SER A 17 71.54 69.38 9.72
N VAL A 18 70.96 68.79 8.68
CA VAL A 18 69.60 69.06 8.22
C VAL A 18 68.68 69.04 9.45
N GLN A 19 68.16 70.21 9.83
CA GLN A 19 67.02 70.31 10.73
C GLN A 19 65.80 69.71 10.00
N LEU A 20 65.53 68.44 10.25
CA LEU A 20 64.20 67.89 10.06
C LEU A 20 63.27 68.61 11.03
N HIS A 21 62.58 69.63 10.52
CA HIS A 21 61.45 70.26 11.20
C HIS A 21 60.31 69.23 11.28
N ALA A 22 60.28 68.44 12.36
CA ALA A 22 59.10 67.68 12.73
C ALA A 22 58.10 68.64 13.43
N GLN A 23 56.88 68.62 12.91
CA GLN A 23 55.69 69.40 13.26
C GLN A 23 55.57 69.87 14.73
N THR A 24 55.17 71.13 14.90
CA THR A 24 54.96 71.89 16.15
C THR A 24 53.89 71.34 17.12
N LYS A 25 53.33 70.14 16.91
CA LYS A 25 52.23 69.58 17.73
C LYS A 25 52.36 68.10 18.13
N ASN A 26 53.40 67.37 17.70
CA ASN A 26 53.50 65.94 18.01
C ASN A 26 54.45 65.70 19.19
N TYR A 27 53.87 65.53 20.38
CA TYR A 27 54.55 65.19 21.63
C TYR A 27 54.79 63.67 21.73
N VAL A 28 56.05 63.24 21.83
CA VAL A 28 56.43 61.86 22.19
C VAL A 28 56.93 61.88 23.63
N VAL A 29 56.23 61.20 24.53
CA VAL A 29 56.53 61.16 25.97
C VAL A 29 57.39 59.95 26.30
N ARG A 30 58.38 60.13 27.18
CA ARG A 30 59.21 59.06 27.75
C ARG A 30 58.94 58.77 29.23
N THR A 31 57.96 59.44 29.84
CA THR A 31 57.55 59.30 31.24
C THR A 31 56.03 59.21 31.35
N ALA A 32 55.51 58.18 32.00
CA ALA A 32 54.08 58.05 32.25
C ALA A 32 53.51 59.26 33.03
N ASN A 33 52.20 59.49 32.94
CA ASN A 33 51.51 60.47 33.79
C ASN A 33 51.43 60.03 35.28
N SER A 34 51.89 58.81 35.61
CA SER A 34 51.96 58.28 36.99
C SER A 34 53.34 58.45 37.60
N ASP A 35 53.35 58.73 38.90
CA ASP A 35 54.55 58.75 39.74
C ASP A 35 55.13 57.33 39.96
N THR A 36 54.35 56.26 39.74
CA THR A 36 54.76 54.86 39.88
C THR A 36 54.16 53.96 38.79
N PRO A 37 54.49 54.18 37.51
CA PRO A 37 53.71 53.68 36.36
C PRO A 37 53.72 52.18 36.12
N GLY A 38 54.23 51.36 37.04
CA GLY A 38 54.59 49.96 36.78
C GLY A 38 55.79 49.83 35.83
N ASP A 39 56.26 48.59 35.66
CA ASP A 39 57.44 48.25 34.88
C ASP A 39 57.12 47.94 33.40
N ARG A 40 58.02 48.38 32.51
CA ARG A 40 58.07 48.00 31.08
C ARG A 40 56.82 48.40 30.27
N ASN A 41 56.29 49.58 30.53
CA ASN A 41 55.19 50.18 29.76
C ASN A 41 55.69 51.10 28.63
N THR A 42 54.96 51.15 27.52
CA THR A 42 55.12 52.13 26.42
C THR A 42 53.88 53.01 26.37
N ILE A 43 54.01 54.32 26.64
CA ILE A 43 52.86 55.23 26.73
C ILE A 43 53.13 56.48 25.87
N VAL A 44 52.32 56.68 24.83
CA VAL A 44 52.55 57.71 23.81
C VAL A 44 51.23 58.40 23.43
N GLY A 45 51.19 59.72 23.55
CA GLY A 45 50.03 60.55 23.21
C GLY A 45 49.45 61.28 24.42
N PRO A 46 48.68 62.37 24.21
CA PRO A 46 48.16 63.16 25.32
C PRO A 46 47.17 62.36 26.16
N GLN A 47 47.35 62.39 27.49
CA GLN A 47 46.51 61.70 28.47
C GLN A 47 46.41 60.17 28.26
N ALA A 48 47.36 59.56 27.55
CA ALA A 48 47.50 58.10 27.51
C ALA A 48 47.96 57.60 28.90
N GLY A 49 47.32 56.54 29.41
CA GLY A 49 47.46 56.12 30.80
C GLY A 49 46.96 57.16 31.82
N ASN A 50 47.02 56.86 33.12
CA ASN A 50 46.74 57.82 34.20
C ASN A 50 47.77 57.79 35.32
N ASN A 51 47.55 58.66 36.30
CA ASN A 51 48.45 58.87 37.42
C ASN A 51 48.47 57.72 38.43
N SER A 52 47.47 56.84 38.40
CA SER A 52 47.29 55.67 39.28
C SER A 52 47.66 54.35 38.61
N LEU A 53 48.29 54.38 37.43
CA LEU A 53 48.73 53.19 36.71
C LEU A 53 49.87 52.51 37.49
N THR A 54 49.67 51.27 37.93
CA THR A 54 50.69 50.43 38.59
C THR A 54 50.91 49.10 37.88
N GLY A 55 50.15 48.82 36.81
CA GLY A 55 50.25 47.58 36.04
C GLY A 55 51.41 47.56 35.04
N ASN A 56 51.90 46.37 34.69
CA ASN A 56 53.15 46.18 33.92
C ASN A 56 52.90 45.73 32.47
N TYR A 57 53.90 45.90 31.61
CA TYR A 57 53.94 45.37 30.22
C TYR A 57 52.81 45.87 29.29
N ASN A 58 52.38 47.11 29.45
CA ASN A 58 51.32 47.75 28.68
C ASN A 58 51.88 48.62 27.53
N SER A 59 51.17 48.71 26.40
CA SER A 59 51.49 49.56 25.26
C SER A 59 50.31 50.45 24.88
N PHE A 60 50.33 51.72 25.26
CA PHE A 60 49.27 52.70 25.00
C PHE A 60 49.75 53.77 24.00
N LEU A 61 49.03 53.92 22.88
CA LEU A 61 49.36 54.85 21.81
C LEU A 61 48.09 55.58 21.30
N GLY A 62 47.96 56.88 21.57
CA GLY A 62 46.85 57.71 21.10
C GLY A 62 46.28 58.63 22.19
N TYR A 63 45.44 59.58 21.80
CA TYR A 63 44.74 60.47 22.75
C TYR A 63 43.82 59.66 23.67
N LEU A 64 44.00 59.79 24.99
CA LEU A 64 43.23 59.11 26.04
C LEU A 64 43.25 57.57 25.99
N ALA A 65 44.22 56.96 25.32
CA ALA A 65 44.37 55.51 25.31
C ALA A 65 44.68 54.98 26.72
N GLY A 66 43.87 54.04 27.25
CA GLY A 66 44.06 53.46 28.59
C GLY A 66 43.95 54.44 29.77
N ASN A 67 43.27 55.58 29.61
CA ASN A 67 43.28 56.64 30.62
C ASN A 67 42.61 56.29 31.97
N SER A 68 41.87 55.19 32.12
CA SER A 68 41.36 54.74 33.44
C SER A 68 42.19 53.59 34.05
N SER A 69 43.29 53.16 33.41
CA SER A 69 44.02 51.95 33.81
C SER A 69 44.77 52.12 35.12
N THR A 70 44.52 51.22 36.07
CA THR A 70 45.17 51.16 37.38
C THR A 70 46.09 49.95 37.46
N THR A 71 45.57 48.74 37.67
CA THR A 71 46.39 47.54 37.94
C THR A 71 46.48 46.56 36.76
N GLY A 72 45.85 46.85 35.62
CA GLY A 72 45.84 45.98 34.43
C GLY A 72 47.23 45.80 33.78
N TYR A 73 47.52 44.61 33.27
CA TYR A 73 48.83 44.25 32.72
C TYR A 73 48.72 43.54 31.35
N TYR A 74 49.80 43.53 30.56
CA TYR A 74 49.84 42.96 29.20
C TYR A 74 48.76 43.52 28.24
N ASN A 75 48.39 44.79 28.37
CA ASN A 75 47.42 45.43 27.48
C ASN A 75 48.10 46.20 26.33
N THR A 76 47.56 46.12 25.12
CA THR A 76 47.99 46.91 23.95
C THR A 76 46.83 47.75 23.44
N PHE A 77 46.86 49.06 23.65
CA PHE A 77 45.80 50.00 23.24
C PHE A 77 46.36 51.03 22.23
N ILE A 78 45.82 51.04 21.00
CA ILE A 78 46.29 51.89 19.91
C ILE A 78 45.09 52.59 19.25
N GLY A 79 45.01 53.91 19.37
CA GLY A 79 43.95 54.74 18.78
C GLY A 79 43.35 55.75 19.77
N HIS A 80 42.60 56.72 19.25
CA HIS A 80 41.83 57.66 20.05
C HIS A 80 40.83 56.91 20.96
N LEU A 81 40.90 57.11 22.28
CA LEU A 81 40.00 56.51 23.27
C LEU A 81 40.02 54.97 23.33
N ALA A 82 41.05 54.30 22.79
CA ALA A 82 41.19 52.85 22.88
C ALA A 82 41.38 52.42 24.35
N GLY A 83 40.53 51.52 24.85
CA GLY A 83 40.60 51.04 26.24
C GLY A 83 40.39 52.10 27.33
N TRP A 84 39.73 53.22 27.03
CA TRP A 84 39.63 54.36 27.95
C TRP A 84 39.18 53.99 29.38
N MET A 85 38.09 53.26 29.52
CA MET A 85 37.50 52.91 30.82
C MET A 85 38.15 51.70 31.49
N ASN A 86 39.23 51.15 30.91
CA ASN A 86 39.89 49.97 31.48
C ASN A 86 40.55 50.29 32.79
N THR A 87 40.10 49.67 33.88
CA THR A 87 40.64 49.85 35.23
C THR A 87 41.58 48.71 35.60
N THR A 88 41.07 47.49 35.71
CA THR A 88 41.83 46.31 36.16
C THR A 88 41.97 45.19 35.12
N GLY A 89 41.32 45.32 33.95
CA GLY A 89 41.39 44.31 32.89
C GLY A 89 42.82 44.11 32.37
N PHE A 90 43.14 42.88 31.97
CA PHE A 90 44.50 42.50 31.55
C PHE A 90 44.48 41.62 30.28
N GLN A 91 45.63 41.51 29.62
CA GLN A 91 45.81 40.73 28.39
C GLN A 91 44.92 41.17 27.21
N ASN A 92 44.54 42.44 27.14
CA ASN A 92 43.68 42.95 26.07
C ASN A 92 44.47 43.62 24.93
N THR A 93 44.08 43.42 23.68
CA THR A 93 44.62 44.11 22.51
C THR A 93 43.53 44.91 21.82
N PHE A 94 43.53 46.25 21.95
CA PHE A 94 42.56 47.16 21.33
C PHE A 94 43.24 48.08 20.31
N VAL A 95 42.81 48.02 19.05
CA VAL A 95 43.39 48.78 17.95
C VAL A 95 42.28 49.44 17.14
N GLY A 96 42.19 50.76 17.15
CA GLY A 96 41.16 51.56 16.49
C GLY A 96 40.56 52.62 17.41
N GLY A 97 39.97 53.66 16.82
CA GLY A 97 39.28 54.69 17.59
C GLY A 97 38.11 54.10 18.38
N ASN A 98 38.03 54.34 19.68
CA ASN A 98 37.00 53.82 20.60
C ASN A 98 36.96 52.28 20.73
N ALA A 99 37.99 51.56 20.28
CA ALA A 99 38.07 50.11 20.46
C ALA A 99 38.16 49.76 21.96
N GLY A 100 37.26 48.92 22.46
CA GLY A 100 37.19 48.52 23.87
C GLY A 100 37.00 49.66 24.86
N ASN A 101 36.41 50.78 24.44
CA ASN A 101 36.31 52.00 25.24
C ASN A 101 35.71 51.77 26.64
N GLY A 102 34.64 51.00 26.74
CA GLY A 102 33.93 50.70 27.98
C GLY A 102 34.55 49.60 28.86
N ASN A 103 35.68 48.99 28.44
CA ASN A 103 36.20 47.75 29.05
C ASN A 103 36.77 47.95 30.44
N THR A 104 35.94 47.94 31.48
CA THR A 104 36.39 48.15 32.87
C THR A 104 37.26 47.01 33.40
N THR A 105 36.75 45.77 33.36
CA THR A 105 37.36 44.60 34.00
C THR A 105 37.59 43.42 33.07
N GLY A 106 37.13 43.49 31.82
CA GLY A 106 37.26 42.40 30.86
C GLY A 106 38.71 42.03 30.53
N VAL A 107 38.93 40.75 30.27
CA VAL A 107 40.24 40.09 30.17
C VAL A 107 40.37 39.32 28.86
N SER A 108 41.60 39.27 28.32
CA SER A 108 41.97 38.46 27.15
C SER A 108 41.14 38.76 25.90
N ASN A 109 40.76 40.02 25.69
CA ASN A 109 40.00 40.44 24.52
C ASN A 109 40.91 41.00 23.42
N THR A 110 40.59 40.71 22.16
CA THR A 110 41.25 41.30 20.98
C THR A 110 40.24 42.07 20.15
N PHE A 111 40.28 43.40 20.18
CA PHE A 111 39.40 44.29 19.41
C PHE A 111 40.18 45.10 18.37
N MET A 112 39.86 44.95 17.09
CA MET A 112 40.53 45.62 15.99
C MET A 112 39.50 46.26 15.05
N GLY A 113 39.47 47.59 14.99
CA GLY A 113 38.51 48.37 14.21
C GLY A 113 37.92 49.51 15.02
N ALA A 114 37.43 50.56 14.35
CA ALA A 114 36.76 51.66 15.02
C ALA A 114 35.51 51.17 15.75
N ALA A 115 35.37 51.52 17.03
CA ALA A 115 34.28 51.11 17.92
C ALA A 115 34.09 49.58 18.10
N ALA A 116 35.10 48.76 17.76
CA ALA A 116 35.06 47.32 18.06
C ALA A 116 35.00 47.10 19.58
N GLY A 117 34.00 46.34 20.05
CA GLY A 117 33.80 46.07 21.48
C GLY A 117 33.57 47.31 22.34
N ASN A 118 33.03 48.40 21.77
CA ASN A 118 32.95 49.71 22.43
C ASN A 118 32.31 49.68 23.83
N SER A 119 31.23 48.92 24.01
CA SER A 119 30.50 48.82 25.27
C SER A 119 30.93 47.66 26.18
N ASN A 120 31.98 46.90 25.83
CA ASN A 120 32.40 45.73 26.62
C ASN A 120 32.76 46.21 28.00
N THR A 121 32.11 45.77 29.07
CA THR A 121 32.43 46.19 30.45
C THR A 121 33.22 45.10 31.17
N ALA A 122 32.73 43.85 31.12
CA ALA A 122 33.32 42.71 31.82
C ALA A 122 33.45 41.43 30.96
N GLY A 123 33.05 41.48 29.68
CA GLY A 123 33.16 40.34 28.77
C GLY A 123 34.62 39.90 28.57
N ASN A 124 34.84 38.59 28.53
CA ASN A 124 36.17 37.98 28.46
C ASN A 124 36.36 37.12 27.21
N ASN A 125 37.62 36.95 26.80
CA ASN A 125 38.01 36.06 25.71
C ASN A 125 37.28 36.32 24.38
N ASN A 126 37.00 37.58 24.08
CA ASN A 126 36.33 37.96 22.84
C ASN A 126 37.34 38.42 21.77
N THR A 127 37.11 38.04 20.52
CA THR A 127 37.87 38.51 19.35
C THR A 127 36.94 39.26 18.40
N PHE A 128 37.03 40.59 18.35
CA PHE A 128 36.22 41.44 17.47
C PHE A 128 37.09 42.16 16.45
N MET A 129 36.91 41.87 15.17
CA MET A 129 37.69 42.45 14.07
C MET A 129 36.76 43.06 13.02
N GLY A 130 36.77 44.39 12.89
CA GLY A 130 35.93 45.15 11.97
C GLY A 130 35.32 46.38 12.65
N VAL A 131 34.86 47.34 11.85
CA VAL A 131 34.19 48.54 12.37
C VAL A 131 32.90 48.13 13.09
N ALA A 132 32.77 48.56 14.35
CA ALA A 132 31.63 48.31 15.23
C ALA A 132 31.28 46.82 15.44
N ALA A 133 32.25 45.91 15.24
CA ALA A 133 32.10 44.50 15.60
C ALA A 133 31.91 44.39 17.12
N GLY A 134 30.82 43.74 17.55
CA GLY A 134 30.49 43.59 18.97
C GLY A 134 30.30 44.90 19.75
N ALA A 135 29.93 46.00 19.09
CA ALA A 135 29.91 47.34 19.69
C ALA A 135 29.08 47.47 20.97
N SER A 136 27.98 46.72 21.08
CA SER A 136 27.07 46.73 22.24
C SER A 136 27.36 45.62 23.27
N ASN A 137 28.41 44.80 23.07
CA ASN A 137 28.72 43.69 23.98
C ASN A 137 28.99 44.28 25.34
N THR A 138 28.29 43.88 26.40
CA THR A 138 28.53 44.38 27.77
C THR A 138 29.24 43.32 28.60
N ALA A 139 28.67 42.11 28.67
CA ALA A 139 29.22 41.01 29.47
C ALA A 139 29.41 39.68 28.68
N GLY A 140 28.97 39.63 27.42
CA GLY A 140 29.12 38.44 26.58
C GLY A 140 30.58 38.01 26.46
N SER A 141 30.84 36.70 26.54
CA SER A 141 32.18 36.14 26.58
C SER A 141 32.39 35.04 25.53
N GLN A 142 33.64 34.77 25.18
CA GLN A 142 34.04 33.72 24.22
C GLN A 142 33.46 33.93 22.81
N ASN A 143 33.25 35.18 22.40
CA ASN A 143 32.70 35.48 21.08
C ASN A 143 33.81 35.80 20.07
N THR A 144 33.66 35.35 18.82
CA THR A 144 34.53 35.70 17.69
C THR A 144 33.70 36.40 16.62
N PHE A 145 33.86 37.72 16.45
CA PHE A 145 33.14 38.52 15.45
C PHE A 145 34.12 39.11 14.44
N MET A 146 33.92 38.81 13.15
CA MET A 146 34.77 39.28 12.07
C MET A 146 33.95 39.91 10.94
N GLY A 147 34.16 41.20 10.66
CA GLY A 147 33.43 41.96 9.65
C GLY A 147 32.85 43.26 10.20
N VAL A 148 32.36 44.11 9.30
CA VAL A 148 31.71 45.37 9.66
C VAL A 148 30.34 45.09 10.27
N ASN A 149 30.06 45.69 11.43
CA ASN A 149 28.81 45.57 12.18
C ASN A 149 28.43 44.12 12.56
N THR A 150 29.38 43.20 12.58
CA THR A 150 29.17 41.81 12.98
C THR A 150 28.87 41.72 14.48
N GLY A 151 27.75 41.09 14.86
CA GLY A 151 27.33 40.98 16.27
C GLY A 151 27.13 42.33 16.97
N SER A 152 26.84 43.41 16.24
CA SER A 152 26.90 44.78 16.78
C SER A 152 25.96 45.04 17.96
N GLN A 153 24.79 44.39 17.99
CA GLN A 153 23.83 44.49 19.09
C GLN A 153 23.98 43.40 20.17
N ASN A 154 25.01 42.55 20.09
CA ASN A 154 25.25 41.52 21.13
C ASN A 154 25.42 42.21 22.47
N THR A 155 24.64 41.86 23.49
CA THR A 155 24.76 42.46 24.83
C THR A 155 25.42 41.47 25.79
N THR A 156 24.78 40.31 25.99
CA THR A 156 25.22 39.28 26.94
C THR A 156 25.42 37.91 26.30
N GLY A 157 25.07 37.76 25.01
CA GLY A 157 25.26 36.52 24.27
C GLY A 157 26.72 36.07 24.26
N SER A 158 26.95 34.77 24.44
CA SER A 158 28.24 34.15 24.65
C SER A 158 28.48 32.95 23.75
N SER A 159 29.76 32.60 23.55
CA SER A 159 30.20 31.47 22.74
C SER A 159 29.71 31.50 21.29
N ASN A 160 29.61 32.70 20.70
CA ASN A 160 29.18 32.89 19.31
C ASN A 160 30.36 33.09 18.34
N THR A 161 30.26 32.54 17.14
CA THR A 161 31.23 32.77 16.04
C THR A 161 30.53 33.39 14.84
N PHE A 162 30.73 34.69 14.62
CA PHE A 162 30.13 35.43 13.51
C PHE A 162 31.21 35.95 12.54
N SER A 163 31.00 35.76 11.25
CA SER A 163 31.92 36.18 10.19
C SER A 163 31.14 36.67 8.97
N GLY A 164 31.37 37.92 8.55
CA GLY A 164 30.72 38.56 7.42
C GLY A 164 30.05 39.88 7.78
N HIS A 165 29.81 40.72 6.77
CA HIS A 165 29.12 42.00 6.94
C HIS A 165 27.74 41.80 7.57
N GLN A 166 27.51 42.44 8.72
CA GLN A 166 26.26 42.38 9.49
C GLN A 166 25.79 40.95 9.85
N ALA A 167 26.69 39.96 9.90
CA ALA A 167 26.35 38.64 10.44
C ALA A 167 26.00 38.75 11.93
N GLY A 168 24.87 38.17 12.34
CA GLY A 168 24.36 38.24 13.71
C GLY A 168 24.09 39.65 14.24
N PHE A 169 23.83 40.63 13.37
CA PHE A 169 23.74 42.05 13.74
C PHE A 169 22.83 42.32 14.94
N ALA A 170 21.63 41.73 14.96
CA ALA A 170 20.61 41.96 15.98
C ALA A 170 20.70 41.00 17.20
N ASN A 171 21.72 40.13 17.28
CA ASN A 171 21.85 39.18 18.40
C ASN A 171 21.93 39.98 19.69
N THR A 172 21.08 39.75 20.67
CA THR A 172 21.13 40.45 21.96
C THR A 172 21.64 39.53 23.05
N THR A 173 21.02 38.35 23.20
CA THR A 173 21.33 37.38 24.26
C THR A 173 21.44 35.94 23.74
N GLY A 174 21.40 35.72 22.42
CA GLY A 174 21.53 34.37 21.84
C GLY A 174 22.94 33.80 22.03
N ASP A 175 23.02 32.55 22.46
CA ASP A 175 24.27 31.84 22.76
C ASP A 175 24.54 30.70 21.76
N TYR A 176 25.81 30.29 21.66
CA TYR A 176 26.24 29.10 20.90
C TYR A 176 25.90 29.13 19.41
N ASN A 177 25.89 30.32 18.79
CA ASN A 177 25.56 30.47 17.38
C ASN A 177 26.81 30.56 16.49
N VAL A 178 26.74 30.00 15.28
CA VAL A 178 27.77 30.09 14.23
C VAL A 178 27.16 30.72 12.99
N PHE A 179 27.50 31.98 12.69
CA PHE A 179 26.98 32.71 11.52
C PHE A 179 28.11 33.09 10.57
N THR A 180 28.14 32.52 9.38
CA THR A 180 29.16 32.79 8.36
C THR A 180 28.52 33.21 7.05
N GLY A 181 28.78 34.43 6.61
CA GLY A 181 28.22 35.01 5.38
C GLY A 181 27.61 36.38 5.62
N SER A 182 27.54 37.21 4.57
CA SER A 182 26.90 38.52 4.66
C SER A 182 25.41 38.35 5.01
N TYR A 183 24.97 39.06 6.04
CA TYR A 183 23.61 39.01 6.61
C TYR A 183 23.17 37.64 7.16
N ALA A 184 24.08 36.70 7.40
CA ALA A 184 23.74 35.44 8.06
C ALA A 184 23.25 35.71 9.49
N GLY A 185 22.06 35.20 9.84
CA GLY A 185 21.45 35.41 11.15
C GLY A 185 21.18 36.87 11.53
N TYR A 186 21.03 37.78 10.55
CA TYR A 186 20.93 39.23 10.78
C TYR A 186 19.90 39.61 11.86
N GLY A 187 18.71 39.01 11.82
CA GLY A 187 17.60 39.30 12.73
C GLY A 187 17.60 38.52 14.05
N ASN A 188 18.57 37.62 14.29
CA ASN A 188 18.57 36.74 15.46
C ASN A 188 18.63 37.62 16.69
N THR A 189 17.68 37.55 17.62
CA THR A 189 17.72 38.32 18.87
C THR A 189 18.14 37.43 20.03
N THR A 190 17.39 36.36 20.29
CA THR A 190 17.59 35.48 21.45
C THR A 190 17.75 34.01 21.09
N GLY A 191 17.58 33.63 19.82
CA GLY A 191 17.74 32.25 19.36
C GLY A 191 19.16 31.73 19.61
N GLY A 192 19.26 30.55 20.23
CA GLY A 192 20.53 29.91 20.57
C GLY A 192 20.79 28.60 19.80
N GLY A 193 22.06 28.21 19.70
CA GLY A 193 22.46 26.93 19.10
C GLY A 193 22.23 26.83 17.60
N ASN A 194 22.28 27.94 16.87
CA ASN A 194 22.04 27.96 15.43
C ASN A 194 23.35 27.95 14.61
N ILE A 195 23.33 27.29 13.45
CA ILE A 195 24.43 27.29 12.46
C ILE A 195 23.90 27.84 11.15
N PHE A 196 24.25 29.09 10.81
CA PHE A 196 23.86 29.74 9.56
C PHE A 196 25.07 30.04 8.69
N THR A 197 25.17 29.38 7.54
CA THR A 197 26.29 29.53 6.61
C THR A 197 25.77 29.87 5.21
N GLY A 198 26.05 31.07 4.71
CA GLY A 198 25.64 31.53 3.39
C GLY A 198 25.10 32.96 3.39
N TYR A 199 24.99 33.56 2.21
CA TYR A 199 24.38 34.88 2.04
C TYR A 199 22.90 34.83 2.45
N TYR A 200 22.50 35.66 3.42
CA TYR A 200 21.13 35.72 3.96
C TYR A 200 20.60 34.40 4.58
N ALA A 201 21.48 33.46 4.95
CA ALA A 201 21.06 32.26 5.67
C ALA A 201 20.47 32.65 7.03
N GLY A 202 19.25 32.21 7.33
CA GLY A 202 18.55 32.55 8.59
C GLY A 202 18.31 34.03 8.84
N TYR A 203 18.27 34.87 7.79
CA TYR A 203 18.17 36.33 7.90
C TYR A 203 17.09 36.83 8.87
N GLY A 204 15.89 36.27 8.79
CA GLY A 204 14.72 36.67 9.58
C GLY A 204 14.61 36.00 10.95
N ASN A 205 15.52 35.09 11.33
CA ASN A 205 15.41 34.32 12.57
C ASN A 205 15.36 35.30 13.73
N THR A 206 14.36 35.27 14.60
CA THR A 206 14.30 36.17 15.77
C THR A 206 14.61 35.39 17.04
N THR A 207 13.81 34.35 17.31
CA THR A 207 13.89 33.57 18.55
C THR A 207 14.11 32.08 18.31
N GLY A 208 14.01 31.61 17.06
CA GLY A 208 14.19 30.21 16.70
C GLY A 208 15.57 29.66 17.10
N GLY A 209 15.61 28.50 17.75
CA GLY A 209 16.81 27.83 18.24
C GLY A 209 17.07 26.48 17.59
N GLY A 210 18.33 26.04 17.66
CA GLY A 210 18.74 24.71 17.21
C GLY A 210 18.63 24.48 15.70
N ASN A 211 18.70 25.53 14.88
CA ASN A 211 18.55 25.43 13.43
C ASN A 211 19.91 25.33 12.70
N ILE A 212 19.96 24.56 11.62
CA ILE A 212 21.12 24.46 10.71
C ILE A 212 20.69 24.94 9.32
N PHE A 213 21.11 26.14 8.91
CA PHE A 213 20.83 26.70 7.58
C PHE A 213 22.13 26.90 6.80
N THR A 214 22.35 26.09 5.77
CA THR A 214 23.54 26.13 4.93
C THR A 214 23.17 26.33 3.47
N GLY A 215 23.54 27.46 2.89
CA GLY A 215 23.25 27.85 1.51
C GLY A 215 22.70 29.27 1.40
N THR A 216 22.83 29.86 0.22
CA THR A 216 22.24 31.18 -0.08
C THR A 216 20.73 31.14 0.14
N PHE A 217 20.21 32.04 0.96
CA PHE A 217 18.78 32.15 1.33
C PHE A 217 18.18 30.95 2.07
N ALA A 218 18.98 30.00 2.55
CA ALA A 218 18.46 28.89 3.36
C ALA A 218 17.78 29.44 4.64
N GLY A 219 16.52 29.05 4.87
CA GLY A 219 15.75 29.49 6.05
C GLY A 219 15.55 31.01 6.17
N ARG A 220 15.63 31.76 5.06
CA ARG A 220 15.66 33.25 5.07
C ARG A 220 14.56 33.89 5.91
N GLN A 221 13.32 33.40 5.85
CA GLN A 221 12.18 33.97 6.55
C GLN A 221 11.84 33.28 7.89
N ASN A 222 12.69 32.35 8.38
CA ASN A 222 12.43 31.70 9.67
C ASN A 222 12.34 32.77 10.74
N THR A 223 11.31 32.79 11.59
CA THR A 223 11.20 33.76 12.69
C THR A 223 11.35 33.06 14.02
N THR A 224 10.50 32.05 14.26
CA THR A 224 10.35 31.34 15.54
C THR A 224 10.47 29.82 15.37
N GLY A 225 10.67 29.31 14.16
CA GLY A 225 10.77 27.88 13.91
C GLY A 225 12.05 27.29 14.52
N ASP A 226 11.90 26.16 15.21
CA ASP A 226 12.97 25.46 15.91
C ASP A 226 13.36 24.14 15.25
N TYR A 227 14.60 23.71 15.49
CA TYR A 227 15.10 22.39 15.13
C TYR A 227 14.96 22.04 13.64
N ASN A 228 15.16 23.04 12.76
CA ASN A 228 15.13 22.85 11.32
C ASN A 228 16.54 22.64 10.74
N VAL A 229 16.67 21.77 9.74
CA VAL A 229 17.91 21.55 8.98
C VAL A 229 17.65 21.85 7.51
N PHE A 230 18.09 23.02 7.03
CA PHE A 230 17.96 23.45 5.64
C PHE A 230 19.33 23.54 4.97
N ILE A 231 19.60 22.67 4.01
CA ILE A 231 20.89 22.57 3.33
C ILE A 231 20.66 22.64 1.82
N GLY A 232 21.12 23.72 1.19
CA GLY A 232 20.96 23.99 -0.23
C GLY A 232 20.57 25.44 -0.49
N GLN A 233 20.81 25.91 -1.72
CA GLN A 233 20.32 27.22 -2.13
C GLN A 233 18.79 27.25 -2.06
N SER A 234 18.26 28.26 -1.38
CA SER A 234 16.82 28.46 -1.19
C SER A 234 16.10 27.23 -0.61
N ALA A 235 16.74 26.47 0.28
CA ALA A 235 16.05 25.44 1.06
C ALA A 235 15.22 26.09 2.19
N GLY A 236 13.92 25.80 2.25
CA GLY A 236 12.98 26.38 3.24
C GLY A 236 12.98 27.92 3.38
N PRO A 237 13.11 28.73 2.32
CA PRO A 237 13.30 30.17 2.42
C PRO A 237 12.05 30.89 2.94
N SER A 238 10.87 30.29 2.79
CA SER A 238 9.57 30.84 3.24
C SER A 238 9.12 30.34 4.62
N ASN A 239 9.90 29.44 5.26
CA ASN A 239 9.53 28.89 6.56
C ASN A 239 9.47 30.02 7.56
N SER A 240 8.33 30.27 8.20
CA SER A 240 8.16 31.36 9.17
C SER A 240 8.15 30.82 10.60
N THR A 241 7.35 29.78 10.84
CA THR A 241 7.14 29.18 12.18
C THR A 241 7.25 27.65 12.17
N GLY A 242 7.39 27.02 11.00
CA GLY A 242 7.53 25.57 10.88
C GLY A 242 8.75 25.07 11.62
N SER A 243 8.60 23.94 12.33
CA SER A 243 9.63 23.37 13.20
C SER A 243 9.83 21.90 12.90
N ASN A 244 11.01 21.38 13.26
CA ASN A 244 11.40 19.98 13.06
C ASN A 244 11.39 19.55 11.58
N ASN A 245 11.73 20.45 10.66
CA ASN A 245 11.81 20.12 9.23
C ASN A 245 13.27 19.88 8.79
N VAL A 246 13.47 18.92 7.89
CA VAL A 246 14.75 18.65 7.24
C VAL A 246 14.57 18.85 5.75
N PHE A 247 15.16 19.91 5.16
CA PHE A 247 15.11 20.19 3.73
C PHE A 247 16.53 20.21 3.16
N ILE A 248 16.83 19.26 2.28
CA ILE A 248 18.15 19.08 1.68
C ILE A 248 18.01 19.11 0.15
N GLY A 249 18.64 20.08 -0.50
CA GLY A 249 18.60 20.24 -1.95
C GLY A 249 18.21 21.66 -2.38
N TYR A 250 18.44 21.97 -3.66
CA TYR A 250 18.01 23.24 -4.25
C TYR A 250 16.48 23.37 -4.18
N SER A 251 16.00 24.46 -3.57
CA SER A 251 14.56 24.76 -3.44
C SER A 251 13.71 23.68 -2.75
N ALA A 252 14.32 22.80 -1.95
CA ALA A 252 13.58 21.84 -1.14
C ALA A 252 12.70 22.59 -0.12
N GLY A 253 11.41 22.25 -0.05
CA GLY A 253 10.44 22.89 0.83
C GLY A 253 10.24 24.40 0.60
N TYR A 254 10.44 24.90 -0.63
CA TYR A 254 10.51 26.34 -0.94
C TYR A 254 9.37 27.19 -0.34
N LYS A 255 8.11 26.71 -0.44
CA LYS A 255 6.91 27.41 0.01
C LYS A 255 6.46 27.04 1.42
N ASN A 256 7.22 26.23 2.17
CA ASN A 256 6.78 25.80 3.49
C ASN A 256 6.75 27.02 4.40
N THR A 257 5.59 27.33 5.00
CA THR A 257 5.41 28.49 5.88
C THR A 257 5.32 28.06 7.34
N SER A 258 4.52 27.04 7.64
CA SER A 258 4.27 26.53 8.99
C SER A 258 4.16 25.02 9.09
N GLY A 259 4.42 24.28 8.02
CA GLY A 259 4.42 22.82 8.05
C GLY A 259 5.49 22.29 9.00
N ILE A 260 5.20 21.17 9.67
CA ILE A 260 6.10 20.59 10.69
C ILE A 260 6.48 19.15 10.36
N ARG A 261 7.63 18.70 10.88
CA ARG A 261 8.05 17.28 10.82
C ARG A 261 8.11 16.74 9.39
N ASN A 262 8.53 17.57 8.44
CA ASN A 262 8.75 17.16 7.05
C ASN A 262 10.23 16.83 6.82
N ALA A 263 10.51 15.76 6.07
CA ALA A 263 11.85 15.38 5.65
C ALA A 263 11.92 15.36 4.12
N PHE A 264 12.43 16.42 3.50
CA PHE A 264 12.57 16.57 2.05
C PHE A 264 14.04 16.52 1.63
N SER A 265 14.37 15.61 0.72
CA SER A 265 15.71 15.41 0.20
C SER A 265 15.69 15.26 -1.32
N GLY A 266 16.16 16.28 -2.03
CA GLY A 266 16.17 16.32 -3.49
C GLY A 266 15.96 17.73 -4.03
N ASN A 267 16.37 17.95 -5.28
CA ASN A 267 16.05 19.18 -6.00
C ASN A 267 14.52 19.32 -6.11
N GLU A 268 13.99 20.43 -5.59
CA GLU A 268 12.55 20.78 -5.61
C GLU A 268 11.64 19.76 -4.88
N ALA A 269 12.18 18.93 -3.99
CA ALA A 269 11.37 18.03 -3.16
C ALA A 269 10.42 18.86 -2.27
N GLY A 270 9.13 18.59 -2.35
CA GLY A 270 8.09 19.32 -1.60
C GLY A 270 8.04 20.83 -1.86
N LEU A 271 8.46 21.31 -3.05
CA LEU A 271 8.59 22.74 -3.35
C LEU A 271 7.35 23.57 -3.02
N ASN A 272 6.15 23.08 -3.35
CA ASN A 272 4.90 23.80 -3.10
C ASN A 272 4.23 23.46 -1.75
N ASN A 273 4.91 22.74 -0.84
CA ASN A 273 4.35 22.48 0.50
C ASN A 273 4.20 23.77 1.26
N THR A 274 2.99 24.12 1.68
CA THR A 274 2.71 25.33 2.47
C THR A 274 2.58 24.98 3.95
N THR A 275 1.62 24.12 4.30
CA THR A 275 1.30 23.74 5.69
C THR A 275 1.27 22.22 5.92
N GLY A 276 1.48 21.43 4.87
CA GLY A 276 1.56 19.97 4.95
C GLY A 276 2.64 19.52 5.95
N SER A 277 2.34 18.48 6.72
CA SER A 277 3.14 18.02 7.84
C SER A 277 3.35 16.51 7.82
N TYR A 278 4.39 16.02 8.50
CA TYR A 278 4.71 14.58 8.58
C TYR A 278 4.96 13.91 7.21
N ASN A 279 5.50 14.64 6.25
CA ASN A 279 5.81 14.10 4.93
C ASN A 279 7.29 13.74 4.82
N THR A 280 7.60 12.62 4.18
CA THR A 280 8.97 12.21 3.81
C THR A 280 9.08 12.14 2.30
N PHE A 281 9.78 13.08 1.67
CA PHE A 281 9.97 13.14 0.22
C PHE A 281 11.44 13.02 -0.14
N THR A 282 11.81 11.97 -0.86
CA THR A 282 13.17 11.73 -1.33
C THR A 282 13.19 11.59 -2.85
N GLY A 283 14.09 12.29 -3.52
CA GLY A 283 14.22 12.31 -4.98
C GLY A 283 13.87 13.65 -5.61
N GLN A 284 14.32 13.85 -6.85
CA GLN A 284 14.04 15.09 -7.59
C GLN A 284 12.54 15.26 -7.83
N ALA A 285 12.00 16.42 -7.43
CA ALA A 285 10.60 16.79 -7.52
C ALA A 285 9.61 15.79 -6.89
N ALA A 286 10.05 15.00 -5.90
CA ALA A 286 9.15 14.16 -5.11
C ALA A 286 8.17 15.07 -4.33
N GLY A 287 6.87 14.81 -4.48
CA GLY A 287 5.81 15.61 -3.85
C GLY A 287 5.81 17.09 -4.23
N LEU A 288 6.29 17.46 -5.42
CA LEU A 288 6.50 18.87 -5.82
C LEU A 288 5.27 19.75 -5.61
N ASN A 289 4.07 19.26 -5.95
CA ASN A 289 2.80 20.01 -5.79
C ASN A 289 2.08 19.79 -4.45
N ASN A 290 2.66 19.06 -3.49
CA ASN A 290 2.03 18.82 -2.19
C ASN A 290 1.83 20.16 -1.50
N SER A 291 0.60 20.61 -1.31
CA SER A 291 0.29 21.92 -0.71
C SER A 291 -0.02 21.78 0.77
N THR A 292 -0.95 20.87 1.11
CA THR A 292 -1.41 20.63 2.48
C THR A 292 -1.48 19.14 2.86
N GLY A 293 -1.14 18.24 1.92
CA GLY A 293 -1.10 16.80 2.19
C GLY A 293 -0.14 16.46 3.33
N TYR A 294 -0.48 15.40 4.07
CA TYR A 294 0.21 15.00 5.30
C TYR A 294 0.39 13.48 5.38
N ASN A 295 1.34 13.02 6.20
CA ASN A 295 1.65 11.60 6.38
C ASN A 295 1.97 10.86 5.06
N ASN A 296 2.57 11.55 4.08
CA ASN A 296 2.96 10.93 2.83
C ASN A 296 4.43 10.53 2.82
N VAL A 297 4.75 9.37 2.25
CA VAL A 297 6.12 8.90 1.98
C VAL A 297 6.29 8.78 0.48
N PHE A 298 7.05 9.70 -0.14
CA PHE A 298 7.35 9.65 -1.57
C PHE A 298 8.86 9.47 -1.78
N ASP A 299 9.26 8.37 -2.40
CA ASP A 299 10.66 8.06 -2.67
C ASP A 299 10.86 7.71 -4.14
N GLY A 300 11.60 8.56 -4.86
CA GLY A 300 11.88 8.41 -6.28
C GLY A 300 11.68 9.70 -7.06
N ASN A 301 12.28 9.75 -8.26
CA ASN A 301 12.11 10.88 -9.16
C ASN A 301 10.61 11.07 -9.50
N ARG A 302 10.08 12.25 -9.19
CA ARG A 302 8.66 12.64 -9.40
C ARG A 302 7.63 11.70 -8.76
N ALA A 303 8.00 10.96 -7.71
CA ALA A 303 7.02 10.21 -6.92
C ALA A 303 6.00 11.19 -6.29
N GLY A 304 4.70 10.92 -6.48
CA GLY A 304 3.63 11.79 -5.97
C GLY A 304 3.64 13.24 -6.47
N PHE A 305 4.23 13.51 -7.64
CA PHE A 305 4.48 14.87 -8.14
C PHE A 305 3.25 15.80 -8.11
N GLN A 306 2.07 15.32 -8.50
CA GLN A 306 0.81 16.09 -8.55
C GLN A 306 -0.01 16.06 -7.26
N ASN A 307 0.46 15.42 -6.19
CA ASN A 307 -0.31 15.34 -4.94
C ASN A 307 -0.47 16.74 -4.39
N GLN A 308 -1.69 17.24 -4.19
CA GLN A 308 -1.93 18.57 -3.62
C GLN A 308 -2.38 18.48 -2.16
N THR A 309 -3.30 17.55 -1.88
CA THR A 309 -3.98 17.41 -0.57
C THR A 309 -4.08 15.95 -0.11
N GLY A 310 -3.64 14.99 -0.92
CA GLY A 310 -3.69 13.58 -0.59
C GLY A 310 -2.84 13.28 0.66
N PHE A 311 -3.23 12.26 1.42
CA PHE A 311 -2.62 11.95 2.70
C PHE A 311 -2.50 10.44 2.93
N ASN A 312 -1.65 10.02 3.86
CA ASN A 312 -1.38 8.62 4.17
C ASN A 312 -0.99 7.78 2.92
N ASN A 313 -0.31 8.38 1.94
CA ASN A 313 0.15 7.65 0.75
C ASN A 313 1.62 7.25 0.90
N THR A 314 1.96 6.04 0.45
CA THR A 314 3.35 5.57 0.31
C THR A 314 3.62 5.29 -1.15
N PHE A 315 4.41 6.13 -1.83
CA PHE A 315 4.80 5.97 -3.23
C PHE A 315 6.31 5.82 -3.37
N ILE A 316 6.75 4.66 -3.85
CA ILE A 316 8.16 4.32 -3.99
C ILE A 316 8.43 3.88 -5.43
N GLY A 317 9.27 4.61 -6.15
CA GLY A 317 9.64 4.35 -7.54
C GLY A 317 9.59 5.60 -8.44
N ASN A 318 10.21 5.51 -9.62
CA ASN A 318 10.16 6.56 -10.63
C ASN A 318 8.71 6.80 -11.07
N GLN A 319 8.21 8.03 -10.92
CA GLN A 319 6.84 8.43 -11.27
C GLN A 319 5.73 7.60 -10.58
N ALA A 320 6.01 6.94 -9.46
CA ALA A 320 5.01 6.23 -8.67
C ALA A 320 3.91 7.20 -8.21
N GLY A 321 2.65 6.91 -8.55
CA GLY A 321 1.51 7.77 -8.19
C GLY A 321 1.59 9.20 -8.72
N ILE A 322 2.31 9.46 -9.82
CA ILE A 322 2.64 10.82 -10.28
C ILE A 322 1.44 11.75 -10.44
N SER A 323 0.28 11.25 -10.89
CA SER A 323 -0.93 12.05 -11.12
C SER A 323 -1.89 12.12 -9.94
N ASN A 324 -1.58 11.45 -8.82
CA ASN A 324 -2.43 11.46 -7.63
C ASN A 324 -2.53 12.87 -7.10
N ASN A 325 -3.74 13.44 -7.03
CA ASN A 325 -4.00 14.80 -6.60
C ASN A 325 -4.55 14.83 -5.16
N THR A 326 -5.62 14.06 -4.91
CA THR A 326 -6.36 14.03 -3.62
C THR A 326 -6.51 12.63 -3.04
N GLY A 327 -5.98 11.60 -3.71
CA GLY A 327 -6.11 10.21 -3.25
C GLY A 327 -5.39 9.97 -1.92
N TYR A 328 -5.87 9.02 -1.14
CA TYR A 328 -5.36 8.74 0.20
C TYR A 328 -5.26 7.24 0.49
N SER A 329 -4.46 6.89 1.50
CA SER A 329 -4.28 5.50 1.97
C SER A 329 -3.85 4.54 0.85
N ASN A 330 -3.01 5.01 -0.08
CA ASN A 330 -2.49 4.20 -1.17
C ASN A 330 -1.08 3.70 -0.88
N VAL A 331 -0.79 2.45 -1.22
CA VAL A 331 0.56 1.85 -1.17
C VAL A 331 0.99 1.53 -2.60
N VAL A 332 2.00 2.23 -3.10
CA VAL A 332 2.49 2.11 -4.48
C VAL A 332 3.99 1.84 -4.45
N LEU A 333 4.41 0.71 -5.01
CA LEU A 333 5.81 0.30 -5.10
C LEU A 333 6.12 -0.17 -6.52
N GLY A 334 6.83 0.64 -7.30
CA GLY A 334 7.22 0.33 -8.67
C GLY A 334 7.31 1.57 -9.56
N GLY A 335 8.11 1.48 -10.63
CA GLY A 335 8.14 2.50 -11.67
C GLY A 335 6.79 2.60 -12.38
N GLU A 336 6.29 3.82 -12.58
CA GLU A 336 5.02 4.10 -13.25
C GLU A 336 3.79 3.36 -12.67
N ALA A 337 3.90 2.79 -11.47
CA ALA A 337 2.79 2.18 -10.78
C ALA A 337 1.77 3.27 -10.40
N LEU A 338 0.50 2.99 -10.64
CA LEU A 338 -0.61 3.90 -10.36
C LEU A 338 -0.47 5.30 -11.00
N LYS A 339 0.19 5.40 -12.16
CA LYS A 339 0.59 6.66 -12.82
C LYS A 339 -0.55 7.64 -13.05
N HIS A 340 -1.72 7.18 -13.49
CA HIS A 340 -2.86 8.01 -13.88
C HIS A 340 -4.01 8.03 -12.86
N ASN A 341 -3.74 7.63 -11.61
CA ASN A 341 -4.73 7.77 -10.55
C ASN A 341 -4.84 9.22 -10.10
N LEU A 342 -5.97 9.88 -10.33
CA LEU A 342 -6.20 11.27 -9.90
C LEU A 342 -6.69 11.35 -8.44
N THR A 343 -7.69 10.52 -8.07
CA THR A 343 -8.43 10.65 -6.80
C THR A 343 -8.64 9.33 -6.06
N GLY A 344 -8.26 8.20 -6.64
CA GLY A 344 -8.46 6.87 -6.08
C GLY A 344 -7.73 6.68 -4.76
N ALA A 345 -8.40 5.97 -3.86
CA ALA A 345 -7.97 5.73 -2.48
C ALA A 345 -8.02 4.25 -2.13
N ASN A 346 -7.31 3.86 -1.06
CA ASN A 346 -7.25 2.48 -0.55
C ASN A 346 -6.78 1.47 -1.62
N ILE A 347 -5.77 1.85 -2.42
CA ILE A 347 -5.21 1.01 -3.47
C ILE A 347 -3.84 0.47 -3.03
N VAL A 348 -3.59 -0.80 -3.32
CA VAL A 348 -2.24 -1.38 -3.25
C VAL A 348 -1.79 -1.67 -4.68
N ALA A 349 -0.69 -1.07 -5.13
CA ALA A 349 -0.12 -1.26 -6.46
C ALA A 349 1.38 -1.56 -6.37
N ILE A 350 1.75 -2.83 -6.54
CA ILE A 350 3.12 -3.32 -6.39
C ILE A 350 3.58 -3.95 -7.70
N GLY A 351 4.62 -3.39 -8.31
CA GLY A 351 5.20 -3.83 -9.59
C GLY A 351 5.24 -2.71 -10.63
N ASP A 352 6.14 -2.84 -11.60
CA ASP A 352 6.23 -1.91 -12.73
C ASP A 352 4.89 -1.77 -13.46
N SER A 353 4.42 -0.52 -13.60
CA SER A 353 3.16 -0.17 -14.26
C SER A 353 1.91 -0.89 -13.70
N ALA A 354 1.95 -1.39 -12.47
CA ALA A 354 0.78 -1.98 -11.81
C ALA A 354 -0.33 -0.93 -11.65
N GLY A 355 -1.54 -1.23 -12.11
CA GLY A 355 -2.68 -0.29 -12.09
C GLY A 355 -2.42 1.06 -12.78
N SER A 356 -1.54 1.12 -13.78
CA SER A 356 -1.05 2.39 -14.36
C SER A 356 -2.19 3.33 -14.82
N ASN A 357 -3.27 2.79 -15.39
CA ASN A 357 -4.42 3.58 -15.86
C ASN A 357 -5.59 3.66 -14.86
N ASN A 358 -5.42 3.18 -13.62
CA ASN A 358 -6.47 3.16 -12.61
C ASN A 358 -6.91 4.56 -12.19
N LYS A 359 -8.22 4.82 -12.20
CA LYS A 359 -8.84 6.08 -11.77
C LYS A 359 -9.84 5.90 -10.62
N VAL A 360 -9.94 4.69 -10.07
CA VAL A 360 -10.94 4.32 -9.06
C VAL A 360 -10.30 3.72 -7.79
N SER A 361 -11.09 3.54 -6.74
CA SER A 361 -10.62 3.15 -5.40
C SER A 361 -10.72 1.64 -5.14
N GLY A 362 -10.01 1.15 -4.12
CA GLY A 362 -10.27 -0.15 -3.51
C GLY A 362 -9.83 -1.38 -4.31
N ASN A 363 -8.79 -1.25 -5.14
CA ASN A 363 -8.23 -2.36 -5.92
C ASN A 363 -6.87 -2.81 -5.36
N LEU A 364 -6.56 -4.09 -5.59
CA LEU A 364 -5.25 -4.69 -5.31
C LEU A 364 -4.56 -5.07 -6.62
N TYR A 365 -3.41 -4.47 -6.92
CA TYR A 365 -2.57 -4.79 -8.08
C TYR A 365 -1.19 -5.24 -7.59
N VAL A 366 -0.82 -6.49 -7.86
CA VAL A 366 0.48 -7.05 -7.50
C VAL A 366 1.03 -7.84 -8.67
N GLY A 367 2.10 -7.34 -9.27
CA GLY A 367 2.73 -7.87 -10.47
C GLY A 367 2.92 -6.81 -11.54
N SER A 368 3.95 -6.96 -12.38
CA SER A 368 4.17 -6.02 -13.48
C SER A 368 2.98 -6.02 -14.44
N LYS A 369 2.46 -4.81 -14.71
CA LYS A 369 1.29 -4.55 -15.56
C LYS A 369 0.01 -5.30 -15.13
N ALA A 370 -0.11 -5.66 -13.84
CA ALA A 370 -1.35 -6.15 -13.29
C ALA A 370 -2.44 -5.06 -13.37
N GLY A 371 -3.61 -5.37 -13.93
CA GLY A 371 -4.71 -4.43 -14.13
C GLY A 371 -4.35 -3.17 -14.92
N PHE A 372 -3.41 -3.28 -15.88
CA PHE A 372 -2.79 -2.13 -16.55
C PHE A 372 -3.79 -1.13 -17.15
N THR A 373 -4.86 -1.61 -17.81
CA THR A 373 -5.85 -0.74 -18.45
C THR A 373 -7.04 -0.41 -17.57
N ASN A 374 -7.12 -0.94 -16.34
CA ASN A 374 -8.29 -0.76 -15.48
C ASN A 374 -8.51 0.73 -15.25
N GLN A 375 -9.66 1.27 -15.64
CA GLN A 375 -10.01 2.68 -15.46
C GLN A 375 -11.21 2.87 -14.54
N THR A 376 -12.15 1.93 -14.56
CA THR A 376 -13.46 2.03 -13.89
C THR A 376 -13.73 0.90 -12.91
N GLY A 377 -12.98 -0.19 -13.00
CA GLY A 377 -13.20 -1.43 -12.27
C GLY A 377 -12.89 -1.30 -10.79
N LEU A 378 -13.88 -1.37 -9.92
CA LEU A 378 -13.79 -1.30 -8.46
C LEU A 378 -13.63 -2.70 -7.83
N GLN A 379 -13.12 -2.75 -6.59
CA GLN A 379 -13.12 -3.94 -5.72
C GLN A 379 -12.52 -5.20 -6.37
N SER A 380 -11.51 -5.02 -7.22
CA SER A 380 -10.90 -6.08 -7.99
C SER A 380 -9.50 -6.43 -7.47
N THR A 381 -9.15 -7.70 -7.55
CA THR A 381 -7.85 -8.26 -7.18
C THR A 381 -7.10 -8.71 -8.43
N PHE A 382 -5.88 -8.22 -8.62
CA PHE A 382 -5.00 -8.54 -9.73
C PHE A 382 -3.65 -9.00 -9.18
N LEU A 383 -3.39 -10.30 -9.18
CA LEU A 383 -2.18 -10.89 -8.63
C LEU A 383 -1.47 -11.73 -9.70
N GLY A 384 -0.36 -11.21 -10.25
CA GLY A 384 0.47 -11.88 -11.25
C GLY A 384 0.90 -10.97 -12.40
N PHE A 385 1.90 -11.41 -13.16
CA PHE A 385 2.32 -10.69 -14.37
C PHE A 385 1.17 -10.60 -15.37
N GLN A 386 0.79 -9.36 -15.73
CA GLN A 386 -0.32 -9.07 -16.64
C GLN A 386 -1.67 -9.71 -16.23
N ALA A 387 -1.89 -9.98 -14.94
CA ALA A 387 -3.21 -10.41 -14.45
C ALA A 387 -4.24 -9.32 -14.73
N GLY A 388 -5.36 -9.67 -15.36
CA GLY A 388 -6.44 -8.76 -15.76
C GLY A 388 -5.97 -7.57 -16.60
N TYR A 389 -4.97 -7.77 -17.48
CA TYR A 389 -4.30 -6.68 -18.20
C TYR A 389 -5.27 -5.71 -18.88
N ASN A 390 -6.32 -6.22 -19.54
CA ASN A 390 -7.32 -5.43 -20.26
C ASN A 390 -8.60 -5.12 -19.43
N ALA A 391 -8.66 -5.56 -18.17
CA ALA A 391 -9.92 -5.56 -17.42
C ALA A 391 -10.26 -4.17 -16.89
N VAL A 392 -11.48 -3.71 -17.17
CA VAL A 392 -12.00 -2.40 -16.78
C VAL A 392 -13.25 -2.46 -15.91
N ALA A 393 -13.70 -3.66 -15.53
CA ALA A 393 -14.95 -3.90 -14.82
C ALA A 393 -14.75 -4.41 -13.39
N ASP A 394 -15.80 -4.26 -12.57
CA ASP A 394 -15.75 -4.41 -11.11
C ASP A 394 -15.77 -5.86 -10.61
N SER A 395 -15.39 -6.03 -9.35
CA SER A 395 -15.54 -7.26 -8.56
C SER A 395 -14.86 -8.50 -9.15
N ASN A 396 -13.78 -8.31 -9.90
CA ASN A 396 -13.04 -9.42 -10.49
C ASN A 396 -11.86 -9.85 -9.62
N THR A 397 -11.61 -11.15 -9.52
CA THR A 397 -10.44 -11.74 -8.88
C THR A 397 -9.60 -12.47 -9.93
N PHE A 398 -8.42 -11.95 -10.24
CA PHE A 398 -7.46 -12.52 -11.18
C PHE A 398 -6.18 -12.88 -10.43
N VAL A 399 -5.87 -14.17 -10.33
CA VAL A 399 -4.68 -14.69 -9.66
C VAL A 399 -3.93 -15.63 -10.60
N GLY A 400 -2.80 -15.19 -11.13
CA GLY A 400 -1.92 -15.97 -12.01
C GLY A 400 -1.26 -15.14 -13.11
N ASN A 401 -0.26 -15.74 -13.77
CA ASN A 401 0.31 -15.13 -14.98
C ASN A 401 -0.76 -15.04 -16.07
N ARG A 402 -1.06 -13.83 -16.55
CA ARG A 402 -2.05 -13.58 -17.61
C ARG A 402 -3.45 -14.16 -17.33
N SER A 403 -3.84 -14.35 -16.07
CA SER A 403 -5.23 -14.69 -15.71
C SER A 403 -6.16 -13.54 -16.12
N GLY A 404 -7.24 -13.79 -16.84
CA GLY A 404 -8.17 -12.75 -17.32
C GLY A 404 -7.54 -11.72 -18.28
N TYR A 405 -6.48 -12.09 -19.00
CA TYR A 405 -5.72 -11.13 -19.82
C TYR A 405 -6.56 -10.37 -20.85
N THR A 406 -7.52 -11.02 -21.52
CA THR A 406 -8.41 -10.36 -22.50
C THR A 406 -9.72 -9.87 -21.90
N THR A 407 -9.98 -10.09 -20.61
CA THR A 407 -11.20 -9.61 -19.97
C THR A 407 -11.24 -8.10 -20.07
N THR A 408 -12.34 -7.58 -20.60
CA THR A 408 -12.56 -6.14 -20.78
C THR A 408 -13.67 -5.69 -19.84
N THR A 409 -14.92 -6.02 -20.12
CA THR A 409 -16.10 -5.52 -19.40
C THR A 409 -16.78 -6.53 -18.48
N GLY A 410 -16.30 -7.78 -18.44
CA GLY A 410 -16.87 -8.83 -17.58
C GLY A 410 -16.74 -8.50 -16.10
N ARG A 411 -17.81 -8.73 -15.33
CA ARG A 411 -17.90 -8.41 -13.89
C ARG A 411 -17.96 -9.66 -13.03
N GLY A 412 -17.51 -9.57 -11.78
CA GLY A 412 -17.75 -10.64 -10.81
C GLY A 412 -17.06 -11.97 -11.12
N ASN A 413 -16.01 -11.97 -11.93
CA ASN A 413 -15.31 -13.19 -12.33
C ASN A 413 -14.23 -13.56 -11.30
N THR A 414 -14.02 -14.86 -11.08
CA THR A 414 -12.92 -15.41 -10.27
C THR A 414 -12.06 -16.32 -11.13
N PHE A 415 -10.89 -15.85 -11.56
CA PHE A 415 -9.92 -16.62 -12.34
C PHE A 415 -8.64 -16.85 -11.54
N ILE A 416 -8.34 -18.13 -11.28
CA ILE A 416 -7.18 -18.55 -10.51
C ILE A 416 -6.39 -19.56 -11.33
N GLY A 417 -5.12 -19.28 -11.61
CA GLY A 417 -4.21 -20.09 -12.42
C GLY A 417 -3.60 -19.34 -13.60
N THR A 418 -2.48 -19.84 -14.11
CA THR A 418 -1.85 -19.30 -15.33
C THR A 418 -2.82 -19.35 -16.50
N ALA A 419 -3.02 -18.21 -17.16
CA ALA A 419 -3.94 -18.06 -18.29
C ALA A 419 -5.40 -18.49 -18.01
N SER A 420 -5.82 -18.61 -16.74
CA SER A 420 -7.22 -18.88 -16.38
C SER A 420 -8.10 -17.72 -16.85
N GLY A 421 -9.20 -18.02 -17.54
CA GLY A 421 -10.09 -17.04 -18.16
C GLY A 421 -9.42 -16.12 -19.18
N ARG A 422 -8.26 -16.51 -19.72
CA ARG A 422 -7.50 -15.67 -20.66
C ARG A 422 -8.30 -15.29 -21.90
N GLY A 423 -9.25 -16.11 -22.33
CA GLY A 423 -10.12 -15.85 -23.48
C GLY A 423 -11.48 -15.24 -23.13
N ASN A 424 -11.78 -15.00 -21.85
CA ASN A 424 -13.03 -14.36 -21.49
C ASN A 424 -12.94 -12.85 -21.74
N ALA A 425 -13.62 -12.35 -22.76
CA ALA A 425 -13.59 -10.93 -23.13
C ALA A 425 -14.66 -10.11 -22.41
N THR A 426 -15.92 -10.56 -22.35
CA THR A 426 -17.03 -9.79 -21.77
C THR A 426 -17.90 -10.54 -20.75
N GLY A 427 -17.72 -11.84 -20.59
CA GLY A 427 -18.53 -12.68 -19.72
C GLY A 427 -18.37 -12.37 -18.23
N SER A 428 -19.43 -12.55 -17.45
CA SER A 428 -19.57 -12.17 -16.05
C SER A 428 -19.94 -13.35 -15.15
N HIS A 429 -19.69 -13.21 -13.84
CA HIS A 429 -20.00 -14.21 -12.80
C HIS A 429 -19.41 -15.60 -13.04
N ASN A 430 -18.29 -15.68 -13.76
CA ASN A 430 -17.62 -16.95 -14.02
C ASN A 430 -16.58 -17.29 -12.95
N THR A 431 -16.47 -18.57 -12.59
CA THR A 431 -15.44 -19.10 -11.69
C THR A 431 -14.55 -20.09 -12.43
N PHE A 432 -13.35 -19.67 -12.83
CA PHE A 432 -12.38 -20.53 -13.52
C PHE A 432 -11.13 -20.77 -12.68
N VAL A 433 -10.83 -22.03 -12.40
CA VAL A 433 -9.73 -22.42 -11.52
C VAL A 433 -8.88 -23.50 -12.18
N GLY A 434 -7.63 -23.20 -12.48
CA GLY A 434 -6.69 -24.10 -13.15
C GLY A 434 -5.87 -23.39 -14.23
N ASN A 435 -4.74 -23.98 -14.61
CA ASN A 435 -3.95 -23.48 -15.74
C ASN A 435 -4.74 -23.70 -17.03
N GLY A 436 -4.96 -22.63 -17.79
CA GLY A 436 -5.71 -22.67 -19.05
C GLY A 436 -7.22 -22.88 -18.89
N ALA A 437 -7.78 -22.82 -17.68
CA ALA A 437 -9.23 -23.00 -17.49
C ALA A 437 -10.04 -21.88 -18.18
N GLY A 438 -11.07 -22.26 -18.94
CA GLY A 438 -11.95 -21.38 -19.69
C GLY A 438 -11.65 -21.30 -21.19
N PRO A 439 -12.66 -21.05 -22.04
CA PRO A 439 -12.49 -21.11 -23.49
C PRO A 439 -11.76 -19.89 -24.04
N ALA A 440 -11.14 -20.06 -25.21
CA ALA A 440 -10.34 -19.03 -25.89
C ALA A 440 -11.16 -17.79 -26.33
N ASN A 441 -12.49 -17.89 -26.37
CA ASN A 441 -13.43 -16.83 -26.74
C ASN A 441 -14.71 -16.91 -25.89
N SER A 442 -14.60 -16.75 -24.56
CA SER A 442 -15.78 -16.70 -23.69
C SER A 442 -16.38 -15.31 -23.66
N ASN A 443 -17.66 -15.18 -23.98
CA ASN A 443 -18.49 -14.03 -23.61
C ASN A 443 -19.64 -14.47 -22.68
N ALA A 444 -19.49 -15.66 -22.11
CA ALA A 444 -20.52 -16.43 -21.49
C ALA A 444 -20.59 -16.11 -19.98
N ASP A 445 -21.78 -16.19 -19.39
CA ASP A 445 -22.03 -15.79 -18.00
C ASP A 445 -22.35 -16.97 -17.09
N ASP A 446 -22.09 -16.84 -15.79
CA ASP A 446 -22.55 -17.77 -14.76
C ASP A 446 -21.99 -19.20 -14.89
N ASN A 447 -20.73 -19.35 -15.34
CA ASN A 447 -20.11 -20.67 -15.53
C ASN A 447 -19.04 -21.01 -14.48
N VAL A 448 -18.86 -22.30 -14.23
CA VAL A 448 -17.86 -22.82 -13.28
C VAL A 448 -16.96 -23.85 -13.96
N TYR A 449 -15.69 -23.51 -14.19
CA TYR A 449 -14.71 -24.39 -14.84
C TYR A 449 -13.51 -24.65 -13.95
N ILE A 450 -13.28 -25.91 -13.55
CA ILE A 450 -12.25 -26.27 -12.57
C ILE A 450 -11.38 -27.41 -13.10
N GLY A 451 -10.09 -27.16 -13.30
CA GLY A 451 -9.10 -28.13 -13.79
C GLY A 451 -8.11 -27.58 -14.82
N TYR A 452 -7.09 -28.35 -15.15
CA TYR A 452 -6.14 -28.04 -16.22
C TYR A 452 -6.83 -28.06 -17.59
N ASN A 453 -6.71 -26.97 -18.35
CA ASN A 453 -7.27 -26.82 -19.70
C ASN A 453 -8.77 -27.17 -19.80
N THR A 454 -9.52 -27.00 -18.71
CA THR A 454 -10.99 -27.19 -18.70
C THR A 454 -11.62 -26.18 -19.64
N GLU A 455 -12.49 -26.60 -20.56
CA GLU A 455 -13.03 -25.75 -21.62
C GLU A 455 -12.00 -25.09 -22.56
N GLN A 456 -10.71 -25.43 -22.46
CA GLN A 456 -9.72 -24.88 -23.38
C GLN A 456 -9.84 -25.58 -24.73
N SER A 457 -10.29 -24.84 -25.73
CA SER A 457 -10.28 -25.26 -27.12
C SER A 457 -9.60 -24.19 -27.98
N ASP A 458 -8.60 -24.60 -28.75
CA ASP A 458 -7.84 -23.70 -29.63
C ASP A 458 -8.63 -23.27 -30.88
N ALA A 459 -9.84 -23.79 -31.14
CA ALA A 459 -10.57 -23.49 -32.38
C ALA A 459 -12.10 -23.70 -32.37
N ASP A 460 -12.76 -24.01 -31.25
CA ASP A 460 -14.13 -24.54 -31.30
C ASP A 460 -15.22 -23.49 -31.03
N VAL A 461 -16.09 -23.30 -32.02
CA VAL A 461 -17.26 -22.39 -32.03
C VAL A 461 -18.32 -22.81 -30.99
N LEU A 462 -18.22 -24.03 -30.47
CA LEU A 462 -19.21 -24.67 -29.59
C LEU A 462 -19.34 -24.07 -28.19
N ALA A 463 -18.33 -23.35 -27.67
CA ALA A 463 -18.37 -22.75 -26.32
C ALA A 463 -18.69 -21.25 -26.29
N THR A 464 -19.24 -20.71 -27.39
CA THR A 464 -19.70 -19.32 -27.42
C THR A 464 -21.06 -19.21 -26.71
N ASN A 465 -21.12 -18.42 -25.63
CA ASN A 465 -22.35 -18.07 -24.89
C ASN A 465 -23.05 -19.22 -24.12
N LEU A 466 -22.29 -20.15 -23.52
CA LEU A 466 -22.84 -21.04 -22.50
C LEU A 466 -23.20 -20.28 -21.21
N HIS A 467 -24.29 -20.69 -20.57
CA HIS A 467 -24.72 -20.11 -19.29
C HIS A 467 -25.10 -21.19 -18.31
N ASN A 468 -24.79 -20.97 -17.03
CA ASN A 468 -25.05 -21.96 -15.97
C ASN A 468 -24.43 -23.33 -16.31
N SER A 469 -23.25 -23.32 -16.93
CA SER A 469 -22.51 -24.52 -17.30
C SER A 469 -21.40 -24.76 -16.30
N THR A 470 -21.28 -26.00 -15.83
CA THR A 470 -20.22 -26.42 -14.91
C THR A 470 -19.40 -27.54 -15.53
N ALA A 471 -18.09 -27.38 -15.60
CA ALA A 471 -17.16 -28.42 -16.02
C ALA A 471 -16.07 -28.59 -14.96
N ILE A 472 -15.91 -29.81 -14.43
CA ILE A 472 -14.90 -30.11 -13.41
C ILE A 472 -14.05 -31.29 -13.88
N GLY A 473 -12.73 -31.11 -13.90
CA GLY A 473 -11.75 -32.12 -14.29
C GLY A 473 -10.81 -31.63 -15.39
N SER A 474 -9.63 -32.26 -15.50
CA SER A 474 -8.65 -31.95 -16.54
C SER A 474 -9.25 -32.18 -17.92
N GLY A 475 -9.28 -31.13 -18.75
CA GLY A 475 -9.84 -31.18 -20.11
C GLY A 475 -11.35 -31.46 -20.16
N ALA A 476 -12.09 -31.31 -19.06
CA ALA A 476 -13.54 -31.50 -19.06
C ALA A 476 -14.21 -30.49 -20.01
N LYS A 477 -15.25 -30.93 -20.71
CA LYS A 477 -16.00 -30.11 -21.67
C LYS A 477 -17.52 -30.22 -21.48
N VAL A 478 -18.21 -29.09 -21.39
CA VAL A 478 -19.66 -28.90 -21.37
C VAL A 478 -20.08 -28.20 -22.65
N ALA A 479 -21.02 -28.82 -23.38
CA ALA A 479 -21.43 -28.35 -24.70
C ALA A 479 -22.76 -27.58 -24.71
N ILE A 480 -23.45 -27.51 -23.58
CA ILE A 480 -24.78 -26.90 -23.46
C ILE A 480 -24.93 -26.12 -22.14
N SER A 481 -25.80 -25.11 -22.15
CA SER A 481 -26.22 -24.37 -20.96
C SER A 481 -26.98 -25.27 -19.97
N ASN A 482 -26.96 -24.91 -18.68
CA ASN A 482 -27.63 -25.64 -17.61
C ASN A 482 -27.18 -27.11 -17.46
N ALA A 483 -25.90 -27.38 -17.70
CA ALA A 483 -25.34 -28.72 -17.59
C ALA A 483 -24.12 -28.75 -16.66
N LEU A 484 -23.99 -29.87 -15.95
CA LEU A 484 -22.80 -30.23 -15.19
C LEU A 484 -22.10 -31.39 -15.91
N VAL A 485 -20.83 -31.19 -16.27
CA VAL A 485 -19.95 -32.24 -16.78
C VAL A 485 -18.80 -32.45 -15.80
N LEU A 486 -18.55 -33.70 -15.45
CA LEU A 486 -17.44 -34.10 -14.60
C LEU A 486 -16.47 -34.96 -15.42
N GLY A 487 -15.43 -34.33 -15.97
CA GLY A 487 -14.20 -34.95 -16.52
C GLY A 487 -14.33 -36.01 -17.61
N ASN A 488 -13.17 -36.49 -18.09
CA ASN A 488 -13.04 -37.74 -18.85
C ASN A 488 -12.98 -38.90 -17.85
N ASP A 489 -13.96 -39.80 -17.90
CA ASP A 489 -13.96 -41.04 -17.11
C ASP A 489 -14.08 -40.92 -15.58
N VAL A 490 -14.75 -39.87 -15.08
CA VAL A 490 -15.01 -39.75 -13.63
C VAL A 490 -16.01 -40.80 -13.14
N ASN A 491 -15.81 -41.26 -11.90
CA ASN A 491 -16.80 -41.95 -11.07
C ASN A 491 -17.27 -41.01 -9.94
N VAL A 492 -18.58 -40.90 -9.74
CA VAL A 492 -19.22 -40.06 -8.73
C VAL A 492 -19.74 -40.94 -7.59
N GLY A 493 -19.21 -40.74 -6.39
CA GLY A 493 -19.67 -41.41 -5.17
C GLY A 493 -20.51 -40.46 -4.32
N ILE A 494 -21.73 -40.86 -3.97
CA ILE A 494 -22.57 -40.20 -2.96
C ILE A 494 -22.68 -41.15 -1.78
N GLY A 495 -22.05 -40.82 -0.65
CA GLY A 495 -21.95 -41.72 0.50
C GLY A 495 -20.82 -42.76 0.41
N THR A 496 -20.01 -42.75 -0.65
CA THR A 496 -18.83 -43.62 -0.82
C THR A 496 -17.62 -42.83 -1.31
N SER A 497 -16.43 -43.14 -0.80
CA SER A 497 -15.15 -42.55 -1.23
C SER A 497 -14.46 -43.34 -2.35
N SER A 498 -15.02 -44.47 -2.77
CA SER A 498 -14.42 -45.36 -3.79
C SER A 498 -15.48 -45.94 -4.71
N PRO A 499 -16.19 -45.08 -5.48
CA PRO A 499 -17.24 -45.53 -6.39
C PRO A 499 -16.68 -46.48 -7.47
N ALA A 500 -17.27 -47.66 -7.58
CA ALA A 500 -16.93 -48.68 -8.57
C ALA A 500 -17.62 -48.44 -9.93
N THR A 501 -18.70 -47.66 -9.95
CA THR A 501 -19.43 -47.29 -11.16
C THR A 501 -19.46 -45.77 -11.36
N ARG A 502 -20.01 -45.32 -12.49
CA ARG A 502 -20.06 -43.90 -12.84
C ARG A 502 -20.84 -43.06 -11.84
N LEU A 503 -21.92 -43.61 -11.29
CA LEU A 503 -22.70 -42.99 -10.23
C LEU A 503 -23.07 -44.09 -9.23
N GLU A 504 -22.46 -44.01 -8.05
CA GLU A 504 -22.75 -44.92 -6.94
C GLU A 504 -23.32 -44.12 -5.78
N VAL A 505 -24.52 -44.50 -5.34
CA VAL A 505 -25.22 -43.85 -4.23
C VAL A 505 -25.41 -44.87 -3.12
N VAL A 506 -24.74 -44.67 -1.99
CA VAL A 506 -24.80 -45.53 -0.81
C VAL A 506 -25.72 -44.87 0.22
N SER A 507 -26.80 -45.54 0.58
CA SER A 507 -27.72 -45.08 1.63
C SER A 507 -27.10 -45.28 3.01
N THR A 508 -27.51 -44.46 3.98
CA THR A 508 -27.06 -44.58 5.38
C THR A 508 -27.75 -45.70 6.14
N GLU A 509 -28.91 -46.18 5.67
CA GLU A 509 -29.71 -47.22 6.32
C GLU A 509 -29.91 -48.41 5.36
N ASP A 510 -29.80 -49.62 5.89
CA ASP A 510 -30.04 -50.85 5.13
C ASP A 510 -31.45 -50.87 4.52
N ASN A 511 -31.57 -51.44 3.32
CA ASN A 511 -32.84 -51.59 2.59
C ASN A 511 -33.55 -50.26 2.23
N THR A 512 -32.85 -49.14 2.29
CA THR A 512 -33.39 -47.84 1.84
C THR A 512 -32.69 -47.38 0.55
N SER A 513 -33.48 -46.88 -0.41
CA SER A 513 -32.92 -46.30 -1.63
C SER A 513 -32.30 -44.94 -1.32
N GLY A 514 -31.05 -44.73 -1.73
CA GLY A 514 -30.43 -43.40 -1.76
C GLY A 514 -30.96 -42.51 -2.90
N LEU A 515 -31.69 -43.07 -3.86
CA LEU A 515 -32.28 -42.37 -5.00
C LEU A 515 -33.80 -42.24 -4.83
N ARG A 516 -34.31 -41.00 -4.87
CA ARG A 516 -35.75 -40.69 -4.81
C ARG A 516 -36.16 -39.70 -5.90
N LEU A 517 -37.25 -40.00 -6.60
CA LEU A 517 -37.84 -39.13 -7.63
C LEU A 517 -39.16 -38.52 -7.11
N SER A 518 -39.06 -37.42 -6.37
CA SER A 518 -40.16 -36.90 -5.51
C SER A 518 -41.43 -36.44 -6.24
N HIS A 519 -41.37 -36.18 -7.54
CA HIS A 519 -42.51 -35.71 -8.35
C HIS A 519 -42.98 -36.73 -9.39
N LEU A 520 -42.38 -37.92 -9.42
CA LEU A 520 -42.90 -39.08 -10.13
C LEU A 520 -43.77 -39.86 -9.15
N THR A 521 -45.07 -39.59 -9.19
CA THR A 521 -46.06 -40.18 -8.29
C THR A 521 -46.97 -41.13 -9.05
N ALA A 522 -47.87 -41.82 -8.35
CA ALA A 522 -48.91 -42.62 -8.99
C ALA A 522 -49.81 -41.82 -9.96
N ASN A 523 -49.85 -40.49 -9.82
CA ASN A 523 -50.62 -39.59 -10.68
C ASN A 523 -49.82 -39.08 -11.89
N SER A 524 -48.58 -39.53 -12.10
CA SER A 524 -47.75 -39.15 -13.24
C SER A 524 -48.09 -40.04 -14.43
N PRO A 525 -48.88 -39.57 -15.42
CA PRO A 525 -49.29 -40.41 -16.54
C PRO A 525 -48.08 -40.79 -17.40
N SER A 526 -48.02 -42.04 -17.86
CA SER A 526 -47.03 -42.43 -18.86
C SER A 526 -47.35 -41.75 -20.20
N MET A 527 -46.40 -41.00 -20.73
CA MET A 527 -46.54 -40.37 -22.05
C MET A 527 -46.29 -41.35 -23.20
N GLN A 528 -45.67 -42.50 -22.95
CA GLN A 528 -45.37 -43.52 -23.95
C GLN A 528 -45.56 -44.93 -23.37
N SER A 529 -46.30 -45.78 -24.07
CA SER A 529 -46.46 -47.18 -23.68
C SER A 529 -45.18 -47.95 -24.01
N THR A 530 -44.54 -48.54 -22.99
CA THR A 530 -43.38 -49.41 -23.12
C THR A 530 -43.56 -50.65 -22.24
N ASP A 531 -43.06 -51.79 -22.71
CA ASP A 531 -42.99 -53.03 -21.92
C ASP A 531 -41.68 -53.16 -21.13
N GLN A 532 -40.80 -52.16 -21.23
CA GLN A 532 -39.50 -52.09 -20.55
C GLN A 532 -39.57 -51.21 -19.30
N PHE A 533 -38.95 -51.65 -18.21
CA PHE A 533 -38.83 -50.90 -16.96
C PHE A 533 -37.43 -51.05 -16.36
N LEU A 534 -37.02 -50.08 -15.54
CA LEU A 534 -35.78 -50.16 -14.75
C LEU A 534 -36.07 -50.86 -13.42
N THR A 535 -35.22 -51.78 -13.02
CA THR A 535 -35.25 -52.47 -11.72
C THR A 535 -33.82 -52.67 -11.22
N VAL A 536 -33.63 -53.31 -10.06
CA VAL A 536 -32.32 -53.61 -9.49
C VAL A 536 -32.12 -55.13 -9.36
N ASN A 537 -30.88 -55.60 -9.51
CA ASN A 537 -30.49 -56.99 -9.19
C ASN A 537 -30.16 -57.16 -7.69
N ASP A 538 -29.66 -58.34 -7.30
CA ASP A 538 -29.24 -58.67 -5.93
C ASP A 538 -27.98 -57.92 -5.46
N GLN A 539 -27.24 -57.29 -6.38
CA GLN A 539 -26.12 -56.40 -6.07
C GLN A 539 -26.53 -54.90 -6.00
N GLY A 540 -27.78 -54.56 -6.34
CA GLY A 540 -28.27 -53.18 -6.39
C GLY A 540 -28.01 -52.44 -7.71
N ASP A 541 -27.48 -53.11 -8.75
CA ASP A 541 -27.25 -52.52 -10.06
C ASP A 541 -28.56 -52.26 -10.80
N ILE A 542 -28.67 -51.10 -11.44
CA ILE A 542 -29.83 -50.76 -12.29
C ILE A 542 -29.78 -51.59 -13.57
N ILE A 543 -30.80 -52.42 -13.78
CA ILE A 543 -30.97 -53.26 -14.97
C ILE A 543 -32.28 -52.94 -15.69
N LYS A 544 -32.30 -53.12 -17.01
CA LYS A 544 -33.50 -53.02 -17.83
C LYS A 544 -34.22 -54.37 -17.87
N ALA A 545 -35.43 -54.42 -17.34
CA ALA A 545 -36.32 -55.56 -17.41
C ALA A 545 -37.43 -55.36 -18.44
N ARG A 546 -38.09 -56.44 -18.84
CA ARG A 546 -39.23 -56.45 -19.77
C ARG A 546 -40.31 -57.41 -19.27
N TYR A 547 -41.58 -57.07 -19.46
CA TYR A 547 -42.68 -58.03 -19.28
C TYR A 547 -42.65 -59.09 -20.39
N GLN A 548 -41.83 -60.13 -20.23
CA GLN A 548 -41.96 -61.36 -20.99
C GLN A 548 -42.39 -62.48 -20.05
N LEU A 549 -43.50 -63.12 -20.39
CA LEU A 549 -43.97 -64.32 -19.71
C LEU A 549 -43.02 -65.45 -20.08
N ARG A 550 -42.04 -65.72 -19.22
CA ARG A 550 -41.11 -66.84 -19.35
C ARG A 550 -41.54 -67.93 -18.38
N ILE A 551 -41.89 -69.07 -18.93
CA ILE A 551 -41.96 -70.32 -18.18
C ILE A 551 -40.57 -70.96 -18.16
N SER A 552 -40.22 -71.60 -17.05
CA SER A 552 -38.88 -72.17 -16.85
C SER A 552 -38.79 -73.59 -17.39
N ASN A 553 -39.93 -74.27 -17.56
CA ASN A 553 -40.02 -75.65 -18.02
C ASN A 553 -41.30 -75.86 -18.85
N THR A 554 -41.27 -76.74 -19.85
CA THR A 554 -42.46 -77.10 -20.64
C THR A 554 -43.56 -77.73 -19.80
N SER A 555 -43.24 -78.35 -18.65
CA SER A 555 -44.24 -78.87 -17.71
C SER A 555 -45.06 -77.79 -17.00
N GLU A 556 -44.62 -76.53 -17.05
CA GLU A 556 -45.32 -75.38 -16.48
C GLU A 556 -46.31 -74.75 -17.48
N TRP A 557 -46.36 -75.24 -18.73
CA TRP A 557 -47.35 -74.85 -19.73
C TRP A 557 -48.46 -75.91 -19.85
N SER A 558 -49.66 -75.47 -20.24
CA SER A 558 -50.91 -76.21 -20.01
C SER A 558 -51.15 -77.48 -20.83
N ASP A 559 -50.42 -77.70 -21.94
CA ASP A 559 -50.73 -78.76 -22.93
C ASP A 559 -50.92 -80.20 -22.36
N LYS A 560 -50.51 -80.43 -21.10
CA LYS A 560 -50.81 -81.64 -20.30
C LYS A 560 -52.31 -81.99 -20.22
N VAL A 561 -53.24 -81.04 -20.34
CA VAL A 561 -54.69 -81.30 -20.20
C VAL A 561 -55.23 -82.18 -21.33
N PHE A 562 -54.61 -82.14 -22.51
CA PHE A 562 -54.98 -82.98 -23.66
C PHE A 562 -54.26 -84.34 -23.70
N ALA A 563 -53.40 -84.63 -22.72
CA ALA A 563 -52.72 -85.92 -22.66
C ALA A 563 -53.73 -87.06 -22.42
N PRO A 564 -53.58 -88.25 -23.05
CA PRO A 564 -54.51 -89.38 -22.86
C PRO A 564 -54.63 -89.86 -21.41
N ALA A 565 -53.63 -89.58 -20.57
CA ALA A 565 -53.59 -89.93 -19.15
C ALA A 565 -54.20 -88.84 -18.24
N TYR A 566 -54.62 -87.70 -18.78
CA TYR A 566 -55.18 -86.61 -17.99
C TYR A 566 -56.58 -86.98 -17.48
N GLN A 567 -56.75 -86.99 -16.16
CA GLN A 567 -58.02 -87.30 -15.53
C GLN A 567 -58.85 -86.02 -15.40
N LEU A 568 -59.73 -85.81 -16.38
CA LEU A 568 -60.72 -84.73 -16.32
C LEU A 568 -61.66 -84.97 -15.13
N ARG A 569 -61.73 -84.00 -14.21
CA ARG A 569 -62.54 -84.12 -12.99
C ARG A 569 -64.03 -84.05 -13.34
N PRO A 570 -64.92 -84.91 -12.81
CA PRO A 570 -66.35 -84.79 -13.11
C PRO A 570 -66.93 -83.42 -12.73
N LEU A 571 -67.85 -82.88 -13.54
CA LEU A 571 -68.46 -81.56 -13.30
C LEU A 571 -69.16 -81.47 -11.94
N GLU A 572 -69.73 -82.58 -11.46
CA GLU A 572 -70.38 -82.68 -10.16
C GLU A 572 -69.38 -82.47 -9.01
N SER A 573 -68.16 -82.98 -9.15
CA SER A 573 -67.09 -82.78 -8.17
C SER A 573 -66.57 -81.35 -8.18
N ILE A 574 -66.50 -80.72 -9.37
CA ILE A 574 -66.15 -79.31 -9.49
C ILE A 574 -67.23 -78.44 -8.86
N GLU A 575 -68.51 -78.71 -9.11
CA GLU A 575 -69.63 -77.97 -8.52
C GLU A 575 -69.58 -78.02 -6.99
N SER A 576 -69.36 -79.21 -6.42
CA SER A 576 -69.22 -79.36 -4.97
C SER A 576 -68.03 -78.56 -4.42
N TYR A 577 -66.89 -78.56 -5.12
CA TYR A 577 -65.72 -77.79 -4.70
C TYR A 577 -65.95 -76.28 -4.77
N VAL A 578 -66.57 -75.80 -5.85
CA VAL A 578 -66.88 -74.37 -6.02
C VAL A 578 -67.88 -73.90 -4.96
N ARG A 579 -68.88 -74.72 -4.60
CA ARG A 579 -69.82 -74.41 -3.51
C ARG A 579 -69.13 -74.31 -2.15
N ASP A 580 -68.12 -75.14 -1.87
CA ASP A 580 -67.40 -75.15 -0.59
C ASP A 580 -66.31 -74.06 -0.50
N LYS A 581 -65.50 -73.91 -1.56
CA LYS A 581 -64.30 -73.06 -1.56
C LYS A 581 -64.49 -71.71 -2.26
N GLY A 582 -65.55 -71.52 -3.03
CA GLY A 582 -65.83 -70.26 -3.73
C GLY A 582 -64.90 -69.94 -4.90
N HIS A 583 -64.01 -70.86 -5.28
CA HIS A 583 -63.09 -70.72 -6.41
C HIS A 583 -62.84 -72.08 -7.09
N LEU A 584 -62.24 -72.06 -8.28
CA LEU A 584 -61.91 -73.28 -9.01
C LEU A 584 -60.75 -74.05 -8.33
N PRO A 585 -60.74 -75.39 -8.43
CA PRO A 585 -59.63 -76.19 -7.93
C PRO A 585 -58.29 -75.79 -8.55
N GLY A 586 -57.27 -75.58 -7.71
CA GLY A 586 -55.92 -75.20 -8.13
C GLY A 586 -55.73 -73.69 -8.33
N VAL A 587 -56.80 -72.92 -8.46
CA VAL A 587 -56.76 -71.44 -8.49
C VAL A 587 -56.69 -70.91 -7.07
N PRO A 588 -55.72 -70.03 -6.71
CA PRO A 588 -55.63 -69.46 -5.38
C PRO A 588 -56.89 -68.67 -5.02
N SER A 589 -57.26 -68.65 -3.73
CA SER A 589 -58.40 -67.85 -3.27
C SER A 589 -58.09 -66.35 -3.30
N ALA A 590 -59.12 -65.51 -3.34
CA ALA A 590 -58.95 -64.05 -3.29
C ALA A 590 -58.16 -63.60 -2.04
N GLU A 591 -58.41 -64.22 -0.89
CA GLU A 591 -57.69 -63.94 0.37
C GLU A 591 -56.20 -64.30 0.28
N GLN A 592 -55.89 -65.42 -0.37
CA GLN A 592 -54.51 -65.85 -0.56
C GLN A 592 -53.75 -64.87 -1.49
N VAL A 593 -54.38 -64.43 -2.59
CA VAL A 593 -53.78 -63.47 -3.52
C VAL A 593 -53.49 -62.11 -2.87
N VAL A 594 -54.38 -61.62 -2.00
CA VAL A 594 -54.16 -60.35 -1.27
C VAL A 594 -52.96 -60.43 -0.32
N LYS A 595 -52.78 -61.58 0.34
CA LYS A 595 -51.74 -61.76 1.36
C LYS A 595 -50.38 -62.09 0.78
N GLU A 596 -50.34 -62.96 -0.22
CA GLU A 596 -49.10 -63.57 -0.73
C GLU A 596 -48.70 -63.04 -2.11
N GLY A 597 -49.61 -62.35 -2.81
CA GLY A 597 -49.46 -62.03 -4.23
C GLY A 597 -49.63 -63.28 -5.11
N VAL A 598 -49.65 -63.09 -6.43
CA VAL A 598 -49.64 -64.20 -7.39
C VAL A 598 -48.62 -63.93 -8.48
N ASP A 599 -47.82 -64.94 -8.82
CA ASP A 599 -46.92 -64.87 -9.96
C ASP A 599 -47.75 -64.83 -11.25
N LEU A 600 -47.60 -63.76 -12.03
CA LEU A 600 -48.39 -63.52 -13.23
C LEU A 600 -48.17 -64.59 -14.31
N ALA A 601 -46.96 -65.15 -14.42
CA ALA A 601 -46.66 -66.21 -15.38
C ALA A 601 -47.34 -67.52 -14.97
N LYS A 602 -47.25 -67.89 -13.69
CA LYS A 602 -47.95 -69.08 -13.16
C LYS A 602 -49.46 -68.94 -13.23
N MET A 603 -50.00 -67.76 -12.94
CA MET A 603 -51.43 -67.51 -13.02
C MET A 603 -51.95 -67.60 -14.46
N ASN A 604 -51.23 -67.03 -15.44
CA ASN A 604 -51.62 -67.16 -16.85
C ASN A 604 -51.52 -68.60 -17.36
N ALA A 605 -50.51 -69.36 -16.97
CA ALA A 605 -50.41 -70.78 -17.30
C ALA A 605 -51.55 -71.60 -16.68
N LEU A 606 -51.89 -71.32 -15.41
CA LEU A 606 -52.99 -71.97 -14.72
C LEU A 606 -54.37 -71.61 -15.32
N LEU A 607 -54.55 -70.36 -15.75
CA LEU A 607 -55.76 -69.94 -16.46
C LEU A 607 -55.91 -70.68 -17.79
N LEU A 608 -54.81 -70.86 -18.54
CA LEU A 608 -54.81 -71.67 -19.77
C LEU A 608 -55.23 -73.12 -19.47
N GLU A 609 -54.75 -73.70 -18.37
CA GLU A 609 -55.17 -75.03 -17.89
C GLU A 609 -56.68 -75.14 -17.68
N LYS A 610 -57.29 -74.12 -17.09
CA LYS A 610 -58.74 -74.11 -16.88
C LYS A 610 -59.53 -73.90 -18.17
N VAL A 611 -59.00 -73.17 -19.14
CA VAL A 611 -59.61 -73.02 -20.46
C VAL A 611 -59.57 -74.33 -21.25
N GLU A 612 -58.49 -75.09 -21.17
CA GLU A 612 -58.37 -76.40 -21.82
C GLU A 612 -59.31 -77.44 -21.18
N GLU A 613 -59.39 -77.48 -19.84
CA GLU A 613 -60.36 -78.33 -19.11
C GLU A 613 -61.80 -78.00 -19.53
N LEU A 614 -62.15 -76.71 -19.62
CA LEU A 614 -63.46 -76.25 -20.08
C LEU A 614 -63.78 -76.73 -21.51
N THR A 615 -62.77 -76.73 -22.38
CA THR A 615 -62.91 -77.20 -23.77
C THR A 615 -63.21 -78.70 -23.82
N LEU A 616 -62.60 -79.50 -22.95
CA LEU A 616 -62.92 -80.92 -22.81
C LEU A 616 -64.37 -81.14 -22.35
N TYR A 617 -64.85 -80.38 -21.34
CA TYR A 617 -66.27 -80.46 -20.91
C TYR A 617 -67.23 -80.08 -22.03
N LEU A 618 -66.94 -79.04 -22.81
CA LEU A 618 -67.78 -78.64 -23.95
C LEU A 618 -67.83 -79.72 -25.03
N MET A 619 -66.71 -80.40 -25.31
CA MET A 619 -66.69 -81.54 -26.23
C MET A 619 -67.52 -82.72 -25.70
N GLN A 620 -67.46 -83.00 -24.40
CA GLN A 620 -68.30 -84.01 -23.76
C GLN A 620 -69.79 -83.64 -23.86
N GLN A 621 -70.14 -82.39 -23.51
CA GLN A 621 -71.51 -81.88 -23.60
C GLN A 621 -72.04 -81.91 -25.04
N LYS A 622 -71.22 -81.58 -26.04
CA LYS A 622 -71.60 -81.69 -27.46
C LYS A 622 -71.87 -83.13 -27.88
N LYS A 623 -71.08 -84.11 -27.41
CA LYS A 623 -71.34 -85.54 -27.64
C LYS A 623 -72.67 -85.97 -27.02
N GLU A 624 -72.96 -85.53 -25.80
CA GLU A 624 -74.22 -85.80 -25.10
C GLU A 624 -75.41 -85.17 -25.83
N LEU A 625 -75.29 -83.92 -26.32
CA LEU A 625 -76.32 -83.27 -27.12
C LEU A 625 -76.59 -83.99 -28.45
N ILE A 626 -75.55 -84.45 -29.16
CA ILE A 626 -75.72 -85.27 -30.38
C ILE A 626 -76.45 -86.58 -30.06
N GLN A 627 -76.15 -87.19 -28.91
CA GLN A 627 -76.76 -88.44 -28.47
C GLN A 627 -78.21 -88.25 -28.02
N GLN A 628 -78.53 -87.10 -27.39
CA GLN A 628 -79.89 -86.67 -27.09
C GLN A 628 -80.69 -86.37 -28.36
N GLN A 629 -80.12 -85.66 -29.33
CA GLN A 629 -80.76 -85.37 -30.62
C GLN A 629 -81.11 -86.67 -31.36
N LYS A 630 -80.18 -87.64 -31.43
CA LYS A 630 -80.47 -88.99 -31.97
C LYS A 630 -81.64 -89.67 -31.26
N ARG A 631 -81.77 -89.47 -29.95
CA ARG A 631 -82.87 -90.03 -29.14
C ARG A 631 -84.20 -89.33 -29.45
N ILE A 632 -84.17 -88.02 -29.68
CA ILE A 632 -85.33 -87.22 -30.10
C ILE A 632 -85.77 -87.66 -31.50
N ASP A 633 -84.85 -87.78 -32.46
CA ASP A 633 -85.15 -88.23 -33.82
C ASP A 633 -85.81 -89.64 -33.80
N GLN A 634 -85.30 -90.56 -32.96
CA GLN A 634 -85.89 -91.90 -32.75
C GLN A 634 -87.26 -91.88 -32.06
N LEU A 635 -87.53 -90.87 -31.22
CA LEU A 635 -88.83 -90.68 -30.58
C LEU A 635 -89.84 -90.06 -31.54
N GLU A 636 -89.43 -89.10 -32.38
CA GLU A 636 -90.25 -88.51 -33.44
C GLU A 636 -90.65 -89.58 -34.47
N GLU A 637 -89.72 -90.45 -34.87
CA GLU A 637 -90.00 -91.56 -35.80
C GLU A 637 -91.02 -92.56 -35.24
N LYS A 638 -91.02 -92.80 -33.91
CA LYS A 638 -92.04 -93.60 -33.21
C LYS A 638 -93.40 -92.92 -33.12
N VAL A 639 -93.42 -91.59 -32.98
CA VAL A 639 -94.67 -90.80 -32.95
C VAL A 639 -95.32 -90.77 -34.34
N GLU A 640 -94.53 -90.70 -35.40
CA GLU A 640 -95.01 -90.72 -36.79
C GLU A 640 -95.62 -92.10 -37.18
N GLN A 641 -95.08 -93.19 -36.63
CA GLN A 641 -95.62 -94.56 -36.81
C GLN A 641 -96.97 -94.78 -36.10
N LEU A 642 -97.29 -93.99 -35.06
CA LEU A 642 -98.56 -94.08 -34.34
C LEU A 642 -99.70 -93.25 -34.98
N ARG A 643 -99.39 -92.47 -36.02
CA ARG A 643 -100.31 -91.48 -36.64
C ARG A 643 -100.93 -91.88 -37.98
N LYS A 644 -100.73 -93.11 -38.47
CA LYS A 644 -101.38 -93.64 -39.68
C LYS A 644 -102.56 -94.58 -39.34
N PRO A 645 -103.83 -94.12 -39.41
CA PRO A 645 -104.97 -94.97 -39.69
C PRO A 645 -105.08 -95.31 -41.18
#